data_AF-A0AAN0Y1V2-F1
#
_entry.id   AF-A0AAN0Y1V2-F1
#
_cell.length_a   1.000
_cell.length_b   1.000
_cell.length_c   1.000
_cell.angle_alpha   90.00
_cell.angle_beta   90.00
_cell.angle_gamma   90.00
#
_symmetry.space_group_name_H-M   'P 1'
#
loop_
_entity.id
_entity.type
_entity.pdbx_description
1 polymer ?
#
loop_
_entity_poly.entity_id
_entity_poly.type
_entity_poly.pdbx_seq_one_letter_code
_entity_poly.pdbx_strand_id
1 'polypeptide(L)'
;MNTNRQFSRIRTATLAVSSLALMFSMSAFARLDGAIFTTTPAGDIVNENVRYQSKEEVFLDGGPGPQAPRTAAALPEGLYYFQVTDPSGKCLLSSTLESADTNGGTCYEDVKIKGKNAKNAEAFYAEPLSCRLFYFDGEDGVTFINDSYTMTQEVKVRGKMETQSIVVECRHQLGSEYLEIDPSAMPDGETIQLFPFANTPNSGGVYKAWVSTAESVEAACESSPDWNEGIETGENCNGFFGFIPRNSKTDNFKALTETPIPPNFDIALRSFHDKNLNCQYDPLVDEIIPNWEFGLRDIDPNMLGMRNTKLSNDLPADPVRFSVFGVENHPWTIDQFMWWAHKYEGIAPMNNTPSDTPFSHFTTFSELKDFAPTFDDGALRVSFKNAIACPEDTESLSLLAVTDDIVKRSSGEDTDEEAGNQGDPDGDTGFVPGMYAEPTYDDDPVLTIRFGSIGVARLEVCKSFDADGSGSHDEGEQLIPNWPVTLYIPESVPVLPEDGNFGPGNPEFDLLAQLLIDTGYLKEGEELAEVKNRYVTKLTEDGEPNESGEYPEGYGCVKFNVLVPNVVPTEDGTLPSYKVSEDVDNLTPTWMNTSAYNITFDVESVLSELNGAPVVEGVVRNRSDGEEGNKVYFNNVCKITVDFDTKGYWHNKNGLAELTEADRDYVNGLDPYDSPTVYFGAGDEPFDGEYMDGTAVAAAFSDGSVIWGAGTWQSEVSHFLTDNNGNADLNEHKEQLAQQLLAFIFNTRHRPVDSGLSPATKLWFGGEWVSVEDIIDSAISAWQGSDIYTIDHIKTLLDGMNNNDAVEIPVSSPEECPAAYPPEES
;
A
#
# COMPACT_ATOMS: atom_id res chain seq x y z
N MET A 1 68.38 -51.01 -12.24
CA MET A 1 68.57 -51.96 -11.13
C MET A 1 68.13 -51.23 -9.87
N ASN A 2 66.97 -51.49 -9.27
CA ASN A 2 66.53 -52.75 -8.61
C ASN A 2 67.33 -53.00 -7.32
N THR A 3 66.72 -53.17 -6.13
CA THR A 3 65.27 -53.19 -5.76
C THR A 3 65.10 -53.13 -4.24
N ASN A 4 63.84 -53.01 -3.77
CA ASN A 4 63.31 -53.53 -2.48
C ASN A 4 63.68 -52.76 -1.18
N ARG A 5 62.70 -52.37 -0.33
CA ARG A 5 61.84 -53.17 0.61
C ARG A 5 62.65 -53.76 1.79
N GLN A 6 62.14 -53.89 3.03
CA GLN A 6 60.99 -53.32 3.77
C GLN A 6 61.08 -53.90 5.22
N PHE A 7 60.41 -53.28 6.21
CA PHE A 7 59.89 -53.90 7.45
C PHE A 7 60.80 -54.73 8.40
N SER A 8 61.05 -54.13 9.57
CA SER A 8 60.60 -54.64 10.89
C SER A 8 61.34 -55.79 11.63
N ARG A 9 61.20 -55.77 12.97
CA ARG A 9 61.47 -56.83 13.98
C ARG A 9 62.95 -57.11 14.34
N ILE A 10 63.33 -57.46 15.58
CA ILE A 10 62.67 -57.35 16.91
C ILE A 10 63.74 -57.32 18.03
N ARG A 11 63.48 -56.51 19.08
CA ARG A 11 63.89 -56.52 20.51
C ARG A 11 65.19 -57.21 21.02
N THR A 12 65.65 -56.66 22.16
CA THR A 12 66.30 -57.33 23.33
C THR A 12 67.78 -57.77 23.20
N ALA A 13 68.65 -57.61 24.21
CA ALA A 13 68.47 -57.08 25.58
C ALA A 13 69.80 -56.56 26.21
N THR A 14 69.69 -55.67 27.22
CA THR A 14 70.46 -55.56 28.51
C THR A 14 71.98 -55.82 28.57
N LEU A 15 72.84 -55.24 29.43
CA LEU A 15 72.90 -54.18 30.47
C LEU A 15 74.42 -54.11 30.84
N ALA A 16 75.08 -53.11 31.41
CA ALA A 16 74.87 -51.70 31.77
C ALA A 16 76.31 -51.12 32.02
N VAL A 17 76.67 -50.04 32.76
CA VAL A 17 76.04 -49.08 33.68
C VAL A 17 76.81 -47.76 33.54
N SER A 18 76.15 -46.58 33.51
CA SER A 18 76.61 -45.29 34.08
C SER A 18 75.76 -44.11 33.61
N SER A 19 75.05 -43.44 34.52
CA SER A 19 74.62 -42.03 34.41
C SER A 19 74.24 -41.50 35.79
N LEU A 20 74.49 -40.21 36.01
CA LEU A 20 74.35 -39.53 37.29
C LEU A 20 72.89 -39.10 37.53
N ALA A 21 72.44 -39.04 38.78
CA ALA A 21 71.05 -38.74 39.11
C ALA A 21 70.72 -37.23 38.95
N LEU A 22 69.85 -36.93 37.97
CA LEU A 22 68.97 -35.76 38.04
C LEU A 22 67.67 -36.22 38.72
N MET A 23 67.54 -35.93 40.01
CA MET A 23 66.25 -36.03 40.70
C MET A 23 65.41 -34.79 40.33
N PHE A 24 64.65 -34.88 39.24
CA PHE A 24 63.48 -34.02 39.09
C PHE A 24 62.43 -34.47 40.12
N SER A 25 62.13 -33.59 41.06
CA SER A 25 60.94 -33.72 41.90
C SER A 25 59.71 -33.47 41.04
N MET A 26 59.12 -34.53 40.49
CA MET A 26 57.74 -34.44 40.01
C MET A 26 56.84 -34.13 41.20
N SER A 27 56.21 -32.95 41.21
CA SER A 27 55.14 -32.61 42.14
C SER A 27 54.05 -33.66 41.99
N ALA A 28 53.92 -34.52 43.00
CA ALA A 28 52.97 -35.62 43.01
C ALA A 28 51.61 -35.09 43.45
N PHE A 29 50.97 -34.31 42.57
CA PHE A 29 49.60 -33.85 42.71
C PHE A 29 48.71 -34.98 43.22
N ALA A 30 47.94 -34.70 44.27
CA ALA A 30 46.92 -35.62 44.73
C ALA A 30 45.92 -35.88 43.60
N ARG A 31 45.33 -37.08 43.60
CA ARG A 31 44.14 -37.31 42.79
C ARG A 31 43.04 -36.42 43.36
N LEU A 32 42.44 -35.56 42.54
CA LEU A 32 41.25 -34.81 42.94
C LEU A 32 40.15 -35.83 43.30
N ASP A 33 39.63 -35.73 44.52
CA ASP A 33 38.49 -36.51 45.00
C ASP A 33 37.17 -35.77 44.68
N GLY A 34 36.02 -36.31 45.11
CA GLY A 34 34.70 -35.79 44.73
C GLY A 34 34.22 -36.17 43.32
N ALA A 35 33.22 -35.46 42.80
CA ALA A 35 32.69 -35.56 41.44
C ALA A 35 32.40 -34.14 40.88
N ILE A 36 32.00 -34.03 39.62
CA ILE A 36 31.32 -32.86 39.07
C ILE A 36 30.14 -33.34 38.26
N PHE A 37 29.12 -32.49 38.10
CA PHE A 37 27.98 -32.77 37.25
C PHE A 37 27.63 -31.53 36.43
N THR A 38 27.24 -31.73 35.18
CA THR A 38 26.49 -30.70 34.46
C THR A 38 25.05 -30.66 34.95
N THR A 39 24.50 -29.46 35.02
CA THR A 39 23.16 -29.17 35.56
C THR A 39 22.51 -27.96 34.90
N THR A 40 21.24 -27.71 35.21
CA THR A 40 20.48 -26.48 34.90
C THR A 40 20.87 -25.36 35.87
N PRO A 41 20.51 -24.08 35.60
CA PRO A 41 20.87 -22.97 36.49
C PRO A 41 20.55 -23.22 37.98
N ALA A 42 19.39 -23.83 38.27
CA ALA A 42 18.89 -24.11 39.61
C ALA A 42 19.45 -25.37 40.31
N GLY A 43 20.33 -26.15 39.66
CA GLY A 43 20.83 -27.43 40.20
C GLY A 43 19.91 -28.65 40.04
N ASP A 44 18.61 -28.43 39.77
CA ASP A 44 17.51 -29.44 39.74
C ASP A 44 17.80 -30.77 39.01
N ILE A 45 18.69 -30.75 38.01
CA ILE A 45 18.94 -31.86 37.08
C ILE A 45 20.41 -32.26 37.12
N VAL A 46 20.71 -33.47 37.59
CA VAL A 46 22.09 -33.99 37.69
C VAL A 46 22.32 -35.10 36.67
N ASN A 47 23.37 -34.98 35.84
CA ASN A 47 23.78 -35.98 34.83
C ASN A 47 22.65 -36.28 33.81
N GLU A 48 22.19 -35.24 33.11
CA GLU A 48 21.18 -35.40 32.08
C GLU A 48 21.77 -35.96 30.78
N ASN A 49 21.41 -37.21 30.47
CA ASN A 49 21.57 -37.79 29.13
C ASN A 49 20.42 -37.37 28.18
N VAL A 50 19.63 -36.36 28.59
CA VAL A 50 18.61 -35.69 27.78
C VAL A 50 19.22 -34.37 27.25
N ARG A 51 18.57 -33.20 27.34
CA ARG A 51 18.98 -32.03 26.55
C ARG A 51 18.58 -30.70 27.22
N TYR A 52 19.58 -29.87 27.52
CA TYR A 52 19.38 -28.44 27.77
C TYR A 52 18.78 -27.78 26.52
N GLN A 53 17.87 -26.82 26.67
CA GLN A 53 17.17 -26.17 25.55
C GLN A 53 18.06 -25.19 24.79
N SER A 54 19.15 -24.74 25.41
CA SER A 54 20.18 -23.90 24.79
C SER A 54 21.58 -24.23 25.32
N LYS A 55 22.61 -23.45 24.95
CA LYS A 55 23.99 -23.59 25.50
C LYS A 55 24.18 -22.80 26.79
N GLU A 56 23.41 -21.73 26.94
CA GLU A 56 23.41 -20.78 28.05
C GLU A 56 22.77 -21.39 29.31
N GLU A 57 21.85 -22.34 29.14
CA GLU A 57 21.27 -23.17 30.22
C GLU A 57 22.24 -24.21 30.82
N VAL A 58 23.47 -24.36 30.30
CA VAL A 58 24.42 -25.39 30.78
C VAL A 58 25.26 -24.85 31.93
N PHE A 59 24.98 -25.34 33.13
CA PHE A 59 25.71 -25.03 34.36
C PHE A 59 26.48 -26.24 34.90
N LEU A 60 27.31 -26.02 35.93
CA LEU A 60 28.11 -27.03 36.61
C LEU A 60 27.90 -26.98 38.12
N ASP A 61 27.75 -28.18 38.71
CA ASP A 61 27.66 -28.47 40.13
C ASP A 61 28.96 -29.16 40.63
N GLY A 62 29.46 -28.72 41.79
CA GLY A 62 30.60 -29.32 42.52
C GLY A 62 30.22 -30.57 43.34
N GLY A 63 28.92 -30.78 43.56
CA GLY A 63 28.25 -31.94 44.13
C GLY A 63 28.21 -31.96 45.66
N PRO A 64 27.29 -32.73 46.29
CA PRO A 64 26.24 -33.56 45.68
C PRO A 64 24.82 -33.09 46.07
N GLY A 65 24.10 -32.44 45.16
CA GLY A 65 22.66 -32.16 45.32
C GLY A 65 21.79 -33.43 45.51
N PRO A 66 20.50 -33.32 45.88
CA PRO A 66 19.62 -34.43 46.24
C PRO A 66 19.43 -35.51 45.16
N GLN A 67 19.68 -35.15 43.89
CA GLN A 67 19.63 -36.04 42.72
C GLN A 67 20.93 -36.84 42.51
N ALA A 68 22.05 -36.40 43.09
CA ALA A 68 23.37 -36.99 42.86
C ALA A 68 23.49 -38.41 43.46
N PRO A 69 24.39 -39.26 42.92
CA PRO A 69 24.65 -40.58 43.50
C PRO A 69 25.09 -40.46 44.96
N ARG A 70 24.48 -41.24 45.87
CA ARG A 70 24.72 -41.25 47.34
C ARG A 70 26.15 -41.61 47.81
N THR A 71 27.12 -41.65 46.90
CA THR A 71 28.54 -41.89 47.14
C THR A 71 29.43 -40.88 46.40
N ALA A 72 28.85 -39.88 45.73
CA ALA A 72 29.56 -38.68 45.34
C ALA A 72 29.90 -37.87 46.61
N ALA A 73 30.97 -37.09 46.52
CA ALA A 73 31.34 -36.08 47.49
C ALA A 73 31.60 -34.78 46.71
N ALA A 74 31.50 -33.66 47.40
CA ALA A 74 31.90 -32.37 46.86
C ALA A 74 33.35 -32.37 46.38
N LEU A 75 33.68 -31.42 45.52
CA LEU A 75 35.06 -30.98 45.36
C LEU A 75 35.60 -30.47 46.72
N PRO A 76 36.89 -30.67 47.05
CA PRO A 76 37.50 -29.98 48.18
C PRO A 76 37.45 -28.44 48.02
N GLU A 77 37.45 -27.71 49.13
CA GLU A 77 37.72 -26.26 49.14
C GLU A 77 38.97 -25.94 48.31
N GLY A 78 38.88 -24.95 47.41
CA GLY A 78 40.04 -24.50 46.65
C GLY A 78 39.75 -23.72 45.37
N LEU A 79 40.82 -23.39 44.66
CA LEU A 79 40.78 -22.77 43.33
C LEU A 79 40.78 -23.84 42.23
N TYR A 80 39.95 -23.62 41.21
CA TYR A 80 39.70 -24.55 40.12
C TYR A 80 39.59 -23.83 38.77
N TYR A 81 40.04 -24.51 37.71
CA TYR A 81 39.66 -24.15 36.34
C TYR A 81 38.64 -25.13 35.80
N PHE A 82 37.76 -24.66 34.90
CA PHE A 82 36.93 -25.51 34.05
C PHE A 82 37.25 -25.36 32.56
N GLN A 83 36.72 -26.28 31.74
CA GLN A 83 36.65 -26.14 30.29
C GLN A 83 35.60 -27.06 29.67
N VAL A 84 35.15 -26.69 28.47
CA VAL A 84 34.34 -27.54 27.58
C VAL A 84 35.21 -28.05 26.43
N THR A 85 35.10 -29.34 26.10
CA THR A 85 35.76 -29.97 24.94
C THR A 85 34.81 -30.87 24.16
N ASP A 86 35.24 -31.36 23.00
CA ASP A 86 34.62 -32.53 22.39
C ASP A 86 34.75 -33.78 23.31
N PRO A 87 33.98 -34.86 23.10
CA PRO A 87 34.03 -36.04 23.96
C PRO A 87 35.37 -36.80 23.94
N SER A 88 36.19 -36.63 22.89
CA SER A 88 37.54 -37.19 22.84
C SER A 88 38.59 -36.35 23.57
N GLY A 89 38.26 -35.10 23.93
CA GLY A 89 39.15 -34.15 24.61
C GLY A 89 40.13 -33.42 23.67
N LYS A 90 40.05 -33.65 22.36
CA LYS A 90 41.01 -33.17 21.37
C LYS A 90 40.73 -31.78 20.84
N CYS A 91 39.50 -31.31 20.96
CA CYS A 91 39.07 -30.00 20.50
C CYS A 91 38.60 -29.22 21.72
N LEU A 92 39.28 -28.11 22.01
CA LEU A 92 38.85 -27.15 23.03
C LEU A 92 37.66 -26.40 22.45
N LEU A 93 36.58 -26.32 23.23
CA LEU A 93 35.34 -25.64 22.84
C LEU A 93 35.06 -24.41 23.69
N SER A 94 35.57 -24.27 24.91
CA SER A 94 35.48 -23.01 25.68
C SER A 94 36.03 -21.84 24.86
N SER A 95 35.20 -20.83 24.64
CA SER A 95 35.40 -19.83 23.58
C SER A 95 35.09 -18.42 24.05
N THR A 96 35.56 -17.42 23.31
CA THR A 96 34.91 -16.10 23.38
C THR A 96 33.47 -16.21 22.91
N LEU A 97 32.63 -15.22 23.25
CA LEU A 97 31.23 -15.17 22.82
C LEU A 97 31.11 -15.19 21.29
N GLU A 98 31.97 -14.43 20.60
CA GLU A 98 32.08 -14.37 19.14
C GLU A 98 32.34 -15.74 18.48
N SER A 99 32.96 -16.67 19.21
CA SER A 99 33.29 -18.02 18.73
C SER A 99 32.33 -19.12 19.19
N ALA A 100 31.29 -18.80 19.96
CA ALA A 100 30.37 -19.77 20.56
C ALA A 100 29.58 -20.61 19.54
N ASP A 101 29.44 -20.17 18.28
CA ASP A 101 28.74 -20.93 17.23
C ASP A 101 29.64 -21.56 16.16
N THR A 102 30.96 -21.41 16.31
CA THR A 102 31.94 -22.06 15.42
C THR A 102 31.88 -23.58 15.55
N ASN A 103 31.93 -24.31 14.44
CA ASN A 103 31.91 -25.77 14.42
C ASN A 103 33.33 -26.35 14.57
N GLY A 104 33.62 -26.92 15.74
CA GLY A 104 34.84 -27.67 16.01
C GLY A 104 35.84 -27.03 16.96
N GLY A 105 35.66 -25.77 17.37
CA GLY A 105 36.62 -25.05 18.22
C GLY A 105 38.04 -25.10 17.66
N THR A 106 39.05 -25.46 18.48
CA THR A 106 40.46 -25.58 18.03
C THR A 106 40.70 -26.63 16.94
N CYS A 107 39.70 -27.45 16.60
CA CYS A 107 39.74 -28.38 15.48
C CYS A 107 39.06 -27.86 14.19
N TYR A 108 38.64 -26.59 14.10
CA TYR A 108 37.79 -26.10 12.99
C TYR A 108 38.35 -26.41 11.60
N GLU A 109 39.66 -26.26 11.36
CA GLU A 109 40.29 -26.60 10.07
C GLU A 109 40.14 -28.09 9.72
N ASP A 110 40.28 -28.94 10.74
CA ASP A 110 40.21 -30.39 10.63
C ASP A 110 38.76 -30.84 10.36
N VAL A 111 37.76 -30.09 10.84
CA VAL A 111 36.32 -30.26 10.53
C VAL A 111 36.01 -29.78 9.10
N LYS A 112 36.48 -28.57 8.75
CA LYS A 112 36.33 -27.93 7.43
C LYS A 112 36.81 -28.83 6.29
N ILE A 113 37.90 -29.57 6.52
CA ILE A 113 38.48 -30.52 5.55
C ILE A 113 37.73 -31.88 5.50
N LYS A 114 37.09 -32.32 6.59
CA LYS A 114 36.62 -33.73 6.74
C LYS A 114 35.11 -33.94 6.60
N GLY A 115 34.33 -32.86 6.54
CA GLY A 115 33.03 -32.83 5.86
C GLY A 115 31.77 -32.99 6.72
N LYS A 116 30.62 -32.84 6.05
CA LYS A 116 29.23 -32.71 6.56
C LYS A 116 28.95 -31.59 7.58
N ASN A 117 29.77 -31.43 8.62
CA ASN A 117 29.60 -30.38 9.65
C ASN A 117 30.46 -29.14 9.35
N ALA A 118 30.79 -28.89 8.08
CA ALA A 118 31.70 -27.81 7.66
C ALA A 118 31.05 -26.42 7.54
N LYS A 119 29.72 -26.31 7.71
CA LYS A 119 29.04 -25.02 7.91
C LYS A 119 29.58 -24.38 9.20
N ASN A 120 29.92 -23.08 9.17
CA ASN A 120 30.45 -22.32 10.32
C ASN A 120 31.76 -22.91 10.91
N ALA A 121 32.56 -23.63 10.12
CA ALA A 121 33.88 -24.13 10.52
C ALA A 121 34.97 -23.09 10.14
N GLU A 122 35.13 -22.10 11.01
CA GLU A 122 35.91 -20.87 10.77
C GLU A 122 36.81 -20.48 11.94
N ALA A 123 37.47 -19.33 11.84
CA ALA A 123 38.50 -18.89 12.79
C ALA A 123 37.96 -18.89 14.23
N PHE A 124 38.60 -19.69 15.08
CA PHE A 124 38.19 -19.91 16.46
C PHE A 124 39.04 -19.10 17.44
N TYR A 125 38.37 -18.38 18.35
CA TYR A 125 39.00 -17.69 19.46
C TYR A 125 38.64 -18.41 20.77
N ALA A 126 39.63 -19.14 21.29
CA ALA A 126 39.55 -19.78 22.59
C ALA A 126 39.48 -18.74 23.71
N GLU A 127 38.73 -19.03 24.78
CA GLU A 127 38.70 -18.16 25.95
C GLU A 127 40.00 -18.30 26.78
N PRO A 128 40.58 -17.24 27.34
CA PRO A 128 41.65 -17.35 28.33
C PRO A 128 41.27 -18.22 29.54
N LEU A 129 42.27 -18.86 30.15
CA LEU A 129 42.09 -19.60 31.41
C LEU A 129 41.66 -18.69 32.56
N SER A 130 42.05 -17.41 32.54
CA SER A 130 41.72 -16.41 33.56
C SER A 130 40.22 -16.24 33.79
N CYS A 131 39.40 -16.24 32.73
CA CYS A 131 37.93 -16.20 32.82
C CYS A 131 37.31 -17.48 33.40
N ARG A 132 38.02 -18.62 33.32
CA ARG A 132 37.53 -19.94 33.73
C ARG A 132 38.01 -20.34 35.13
N LEU A 133 38.57 -19.38 35.88
CA LEU A 133 39.07 -19.55 37.25
C LEU A 133 38.00 -19.19 38.29
N PHE A 134 37.66 -20.15 39.12
CA PHE A 134 36.73 -19.98 40.24
C PHE A 134 37.31 -20.52 41.55
N TYR A 135 36.80 -20.01 42.67
CA TYR A 135 36.93 -20.61 43.99
C TYR A 135 35.65 -21.37 44.34
N PHE A 136 35.81 -22.52 44.99
CA PHE A 136 34.75 -23.29 45.61
C PHE A 136 35.05 -23.42 47.10
N ASP A 137 34.08 -23.13 47.97
CA ASP A 137 34.29 -23.12 49.43
C ASP A 137 34.29 -24.54 50.06
N GLY A 138 33.91 -25.56 49.29
CA GLY A 138 33.85 -26.95 49.74
C GLY A 138 32.53 -27.36 50.40
N GLU A 139 31.57 -26.44 50.50
CA GLU A 139 30.17 -26.71 50.87
C GLU A 139 29.27 -26.38 49.66
N ASP A 140 28.62 -25.22 49.65
CA ASP A 140 27.58 -24.85 48.67
C ASP A 140 27.93 -23.57 47.86
N GLY A 141 29.10 -22.96 48.11
CA GLY A 141 29.44 -21.60 47.66
C GLY A 141 30.50 -21.54 46.55
N VAL A 142 30.24 -20.70 45.54
CA VAL A 142 31.12 -20.46 44.39
C VAL A 142 31.42 -18.97 44.24
N THR A 143 32.61 -18.62 43.72
CA THR A 143 32.93 -17.24 43.31
C THR A 143 33.93 -17.22 42.16
N PHE A 144 33.64 -16.45 41.08
CA PHE A 144 34.62 -16.18 40.02
C PHE A 144 35.78 -15.33 40.52
N ILE A 145 36.97 -15.51 39.96
CA ILE A 145 38.18 -14.77 40.41
C ILE A 145 38.53 -13.58 39.50
N ASN A 146 38.12 -13.61 38.23
CA ASN A 146 38.37 -12.53 37.28
C ASN A 146 37.11 -12.23 36.47
N ASP A 147 36.55 -11.02 36.64
CA ASP A 147 35.38 -10.55 35.88
C ASP A 147 35.77 -10.07 34.46
N SER A 148 37.07 -9.89 34.21
CA SER A 148 37.62 -9.45 32.92
C SER A 148 39.10 -9.81 32.76
N TYR A 149 39.57 -9.82 31.51
CA TYR A 149 40.99 -9.89 31.13
C TYR A 149 41.38 -8.68 30.27
N THR A 150 42.69 -8.51 30.00
CA THR A 150 43.19 -7.45 29.11
C THR A 150 43.97 -8.06 27.96
N MET A 151 43.68 -7.61 26.74
CA MET A 151 44.31 -8.05 25.49
C MET A 151 44.85 -6.86 24.71
N THR A 152 45.93 -7.03 23.94
CA THR A 152 46.43 -6.01 23.01
C THR A 152 45.96 -6.27 21.59
N GLN A 153 45.23 -5.32 21.00
CA GLN A 153 44.80 -5.33 19.60
C GLN A 153 45.56 -4.24 18.81
N GLU A 154 45.96 -4.52 17.56
CA GLU A 154 46.44 -3.46 16.66
C GLU A 154 45.26 -2.83 15.91
N VAL A 155 45.05 -1.52 16.11
CA VAL A 155 43.95 -0.77 15.47
C VAL A 155 44.47 0.41 14.64
N LYS A 156 43.76 0.70 13.55
CA LYS A 156 44.26 1.58 12.47
C LYS A 156 43.96 3.07 12.71
N VAL A 157 44.54 3.65 13.78
CA VAL A 157 44.35 5.06 14.12
C VAL A 157 45.01 5.98 13.06
N ARG A 158 44.19 6.79 12.38
CA ARG A 158 44.63 7.83 11.41
C ARG A 158 45.61 7.33 10.34
N GLY A 159 45.47 6.08 9.91
CA GLY A 159 46.30 5.47 8.86
C GLY A 159 47.63 4.85 9.34
N LYS A 160 47.88 4.82 10.66
CA LYS A 160 48.89 3.95 11.28
C LYS A 160 48.23 2.81 12.03
N MET A 161 48.92 1.68 12.16
CA MET A 161 48.59 0.69 13.19
C MET A 161 49.13 1.21 14.53
N GLU A 162 48.29 1.22 15.56
CA GLU A 162 48.64 1.53 16.93
C GLU A 162 48.10 0.42 17.84
N THR A 163 48.96 -0.15 18.69
CA THR A 163 48.57 -1.19 19.65
C THR A 163 47.79 -0.56 20.81
N GLN A 164 46.56 -1.02 21.05
CA GLN A 164 45.72 -0.61 22.17
C GLN A 164 45.45 -1.80 23.10
N SER A 165 45.44 -1.54 24.41
CA SER A 165 44.99 -2.51 25.41
C SER A 165 43.49 -2.38 25.60
N ILE A 166 42.76 -3.46 25.34
CA ILE A 166 41.31 -3.58 25.47
C ILE A 166 41.02 -4.48 26.67
N VAL A 167 40.10 -4.06 27.53
CA VAL A 167 39.56 -4.89 28.61
C VAL A 167 38.36 -5.65 28.05
N VAL A 168 38.33 -6.97 28.23
CA VAL A 168 37.27 -7.86 27.76
C VAL A 168 36.66 -8.55 28.97
N GLU A 169 35.34 -8.44 29.13
CA GLU A 169 34.59 -9.06 30.22
C GLU A 169 34.52 -10.58 30.05
N CYS A 170 34.71 -11.31 31.14
CA CYS A 170 34.45 -12.74 31.22
C CYS A 170 32.94 -12.95 31.36
N ARG A 171 32.33 -13.85 30.56
CA ARG A 171 30.87 -13.88 30.37
C ARG A 171 30.14 -15.10 30.94
N HIS A 172 30.74 -15.75 31.94
CA HIS A 172 30.09 -16.79 32.75
C HIS A 172 29.26 -16.15 33.86
N GLN A 173 28.07 -16.69 34.12
CA GLN A 173 27.19 -16.28 35.23
C GLN A 173 27.14 -17.34 36.33
N LEU A 174 26.73 -16.93 37.54
CA LEU A 174 26.28 -17.86 38.58
C LEU A 174 24.81 -18.26 38.35
N GLY A 175 24.41 -19.41 38.87
CA GLY A 175 23.03 -19.91 38.74
C GLY A 175 21.98 -18.95 39.32
N SER A 176 22.28 -18.35 40.47
CA SER A 176 21.44 -17.32 41.10
C SER A 176 21.31 -16.04 40.26
N GLU A 177 22.39 -15.64 39.57
CA GLU A 177 22.43 -14.46 38.68
C GLU A 177 21.58 -14.67 37.42
N TYR A 178 21.71 -15.84 36.77
CA TYR A 178 20.91 -16.21 35.60
C TYR A 178 19.41 -16.28 35.92
N LEU A 179 19.06 -16.68 37.14
CA LEU A 179 17.67 -16.82 37.61
C LEU A 179 17.08 -15.55 38.26
N GLU A 180 17.87 -14.47 38.40
CA GLU A 180 17.52 -13.26 39.15
C GLU A 180 17.05 -13.51 40.61
N ILE A 181 17.65 -14.50 41.30
CA ILE A 181 17.32 -14.85 42.69
C ILE A 181 18.46 -14.59 43.69
N ASP A 182 18.12 -14.56 44.97
CA ASP A 182 19.10 -14.54 46.06
C ASP A 182 19.88 -15.89 46.10
N PRO A 183 21.22 -15.90 46.17
CA PRO A 183 22.01 -17.14 46.28
C PRO A 183 21.54 -18.07 47.41
N SER A 184 21.04 -17.53 48.52
CA SER A 184 20.50 -18.32 49.64
C SER A 184 19.13 -18.97 49.38
N ALA A 185 18.55 -18.75 48.20
CA ALA A 185 17.36 -19.43 47.69
C ALA A 185 17.67 -20.55 46.68
N MET A 186 18.93 -20.76 46.32
CA MET A 186 19.36 -21.88 45.47
C MET A 186 19.06 -23.23 46.16
N PRO A 187 18.40 -24.20 45.48
CA PRO A 187 18.02 -25.48 46.11
C PRO A 187 19.19 -26.35 46.55
N ASP A 188 20.22 -26.42 45.71
CA ASP A 188 21.25 -27.48 45.72
C ASP A 188 22.69 -26.92 45.81
N GLY A 189 22.82 -25.62 46.13
CA GLY A 189 24.08 -24.86 46.09
C GLY A 189 24.23 -23.98 44.85
N GLU A 190 25.24 -23.12 44.84
CA GLU A 190 25.50 -22.19 43.72
C GLU A 190 26.15 -22.92 42.52
N THR A 191 25.74 -22.57 41.29
CA THR A 191 26.20 -23.26 40.06
C THR A 191 26.96 -22.33 39.12
N ILE A 192 27.82 -22.88 38.26
CA ILE A 192 28.66 -22.12 37.30
C ILE A 192 28.18 -22.32 35.87
N GLN A 193 27.86 -21.24 35.15
CA GLN A 193 27.59 -21.32 33.71
C GLN A 193 28.85 -21.74 32.94
N LEU A 194 28.71 -22.66 31.98
CA LEU A 194 29.83 -23.12 31.13
C LEU A 194 29.96 -22.34 29.81
N PHE A 195 28.95 -21.53 29.47
CA PHE A 195 28.87 -20.69 28.28
C PHE A 195 29.71 -19.41 28.43
N PRO A 196 30.59 -19.06 27.46
CA PRO A 196 30.52 -19.46 26.05
C PRO A 196 31.33 -20.70 25.68
N PHE A 197 30.77 -21.53 24.79
CA PHE A 197 31.48 -22.63 24.14
C PHE A 197 31.01 -22.92 22.71
N ALA A 198 31.97 -23.20 21.83
CA ALA A 198 31.82 -23.59 20.44
C ALA A 198 31.07 -24.92 20.22
N ASN A 199 30.47 -25.05 19.05
CA ASN A 199 29.65 -26.20 18.66
C ASN A 199 30.49 -27.48 18.48
N THR A 200 30.04 -28.60 19.08
CA THR A 200 30.81 -29.85 19.11
C THR A 200 30.91 -30.51 17.72
N PRO A 201 32.12 -30.91 17.26
CA PRO A 201 32.29 -31.56 15.96
C PRO A 201 31.77 -33.01 15.95
N ASN A 202 31.37 -33.54 17.10
CA ASN A 202 30.79 -34.86 17.23
C ASN A 202 29.32 -34.88 16.74
N SER A 203 29.05 -35.65 15.69
CA SER A 203 27.69 -35.86 15.15
C SER A 203 26.66 -36.46 16.12
N GLY A 204 27.09 -36.95 17.29
CA GLY A 204 26.20 -37.31 18.39
C GLY A 204 25.66 -36.13 19.22
N GLY A 205 26.11 -34.90 18.99
CA GLY A 205 25.73 -33.70 19.75
C GLY A 205 26.17 -33.76 21.22
N VAL A 206 27.28 -34.43 21.52
CA VAL A 206 27.82 -34.60 22.88
C VAL A 206 29.01 -33.70 23.10
N TYR A 207 29.04 -33.05 24.26
CA TYR A 207 30.12 -32.22 24.80
C TYR A 207 30.74 -32.88 26.04
N LYS A 208 31.86 -32.36 26.52
CA LYS A 208 32.48 -32.78 27.78
C LYS A 208 32.92 -31.57 28.60
N ALA A 209 32.41 -31.48 29.83
CA ALA A 209 32.91 -30.56 30.83
C ALA A 209 34.12 -31.20 31.55
N TRP A 210 35.09 -30.39 31.95
CA TRP A 210 36.22 -30.77 32.81
C TRP A 210 36.35 -29.77 33.97
N VAL A 211 36.82 -30.26 35.13
CA VAL A 211 37.33 -29.42 36.23
C VAL A 211 38.66 -29.95 36.72
N SER A 212 39.59 -29.06 37.07
CA SER A 212 40.89 -29.42 37.63
C SER A 212 41.33 -28.36 38.64
N THR A 213 41.98 -28.76 39.73
CA THR A 213 42.58 -27.82 40.70
C THR A 213 43.54 -26.87 40.00
N ALA A 214 43.50 -25.58 40.35
CA ALA A 214 44.32 -24.53 39.74
C ALA A 214 45.79 -24.95 39.62
N GLU A 215 46.45 -25.25 40.75
CA GLU A 215 47.86 -25.70 40.84
C GLU A 215 48.24 -26.79 39.81
N SER A 216 47.32 -27.69 39.43
CA SER A 216 47.57 -28.74 38.44
C SER A 216 47.44 -28.30 36.98
N VAL A 217 46.73 -27.20 36.70
CA VAL A 217 46.64 -26.56 35.38
C VAL A 217 47.79 -25.57 35.24
N GLU A 218 48.06 -24.77 36.27
CA GLU A 218 49.23 -23.87 36.33
C GLU A 218 50.52 -24.64 36.02
N ALA A 219 50.78 -25.75 36.73
CA ALA A 219 51.95 -26.60 36.50
C ALA A 219 51.92 -27.41 35.18
N ALA A 220 50.78 -27.49 34.49
CA ALA A 220 50.68 -28.01 33.13
C ALA A 220 50.96 -26.94 32.07
N CYS A 221 50.76 -25.66 32.42
CA CYS A 221 50.96 -24.47 31.61
C CYS A 221 52.29 -23.74 31.85
N GLU A 222 53.04 -24.06 32.92
CA GLU A 222 54.35 -23.47 33.31
C GLU A 222 55.36 -23.29 32.16
N SER A 223 55.28 -24.09 31.09
CA SER A 223 56.15 -24.02 29.92
C SER A 223 55.70 -23.05 28.82
N SER A 224 54.52 -22.45 28.93
CA SER A 224 53.98 -21.51 27.94
C SER A 224 54.51 -20.09 28.16
N PRO A 225 54.84 -19.34 27.09
CA PRO A 225 55.19 -17.91 27.22
C PRO A 225 54.05 -17.08 27.81
N ASP A 226 52.81 -17.37 27.42
CA ASP A 226 51.65 -16.49 27.62
C ASP A 226 51.01 -16.64 29.01
N TRP A 227 51.46 -17.65 29.77
CA TRP A 227 50.94 -18.01 31.10
C TRP A 227 50.92 -16.84 32.09
N ASN A 228 52.02 -16.07 32.15
CA ASN A 228 52.18 -14.98 33.13
C ASN A 228 51.48 -13.68 32.69
N GLU A 229 50.91 -13.63 31.49
CA GLU A 229 50.24 -12.45 30.93
C GLU A 229 48.71 -12.55 31.02
N GLY A 230 48.17 -13.68 31.52
CA GLY A 230 46.74 -13.87 31.79
C GLY A 230 45.88 -14.17 30.55
N ILE A 231 46.52 -14.33 29.40
CA ILE A 231 45.90 -14.55 28.08
C ILE A 231 46.02 -16.00 27.57
N GLU A 232 46.75 -16.88 28.26
CA GLU A 232 46.87 -18.30 27.91
C GLU A 232 45.49 -18.98 27.87
N THR A 233 45.16 -19.62 26.74
CA THR A 233 43.88 -20.30 26.47
C THR A 233 43.88 -21.77 26.90
N GLY A 234 45.04 -22.32 27.22
CA GLY A 234 45.27 -23.74 27.48
C GLY A 234 45.88 -24.47 26.29
N GLU A 235 45.84 -23.89 25.08
CA GLU A 235 46.28 -24.53 23.84
C GLU A 235 47.74 -24.94 23.82
N ASN A 236 48.61 -24.21 24.52
CA ASN A 236 50.04 -24.52 24.65
C ASN A 236 50.35 -25.45 25.84
N CYS A 237 49.36 -25.79 26.66
CA CYS A 237 49.55 -26.50 27.93
C CYS A 237 49.50 -28.04 27.78
N ASN A 238 50.15 -28.72 28.73
CA ASN A 238 50.26 -30.18 28.73
C ASN A 238 48.91 -30.88 29.04
N GLY A 239 48.68 -32.05 28.42
CA GLY A 239 47.48 -32.87 28.66
C GLY A 239 46.36 -32.57 27.66
N PHE A 240 45.15 -32.32 28.16
CA PHE A 240 44.04 -31.78 27.38
C PHE A 240 43.88 -30.31 27.76
N PHE A 241 44.65 -29.44 27.11
CA PHE A 241 44.64 -28.00 27.33
C PHE A 241 44.93 -27.58 28.78
N GLY A 242 45.92 -28.22 29.41
CA GLY A 242 46.26 -28.06 30.83
C GLY A 242 45.58 -29.07 31.76
N PHE A 243 44.47 -29.68 31.34
CA PHE A 243 43.74 -30.64 32.17
C PHE A 243 44.38 -32.03 32.08
N ILE A 244 44.92 -32.51 33.20
CA ILE A 244 45.59 -33.81 33.31
C ILE A 244 44.59 -34.88 33.78
N PRO A 245 44.22 -35.90 32.98
CA PRO A 245 43.09 -36.82 33.25
C PRO A 245 43.10 -37.61 34.58
N ARG A 246 44.23 -37.67 35.28
CA ARG A 246 44.33 -38.29 36.63
C ARG A 246 44.14 -37.31 37.79
N ASN A 247 44.21 -36.00 37.51
CA ASN A 247 44.07 -34.89 38.43
C ASN A 247 42.72 -34.17 38.23
N SER A 248 42.05 -34.35 37.09
CA SER A 248 40.79 -33.69 36.72
C SER A 248 39.54 -34.56 36.91
N LYS A 249 38.38 -33.92 37.01
CA LYS A 249 37.03 -34.51 36.87
C LYS A 249 36.45 -34.20 35.49
N THR A 250 35.50 -35.01 35.04
CA THR A 250 34.79 -34.79 33.78
C THR A 250 33.34 -35.28 33.84
N ASP A 251 32.45 -34.58 33.16
CA ASP A 251 31.09 -35.03 32.84
C ASP A 251 30.80 -34.84 31.33
N ASN A 252 29.76 -35.48 30.78
CA ASN A 252 29.44 -35.41 29.35
C ASN A 252 27.96 -35.05 29.16
N PHE A 253 27.68 -34.05 28.32
CA PHE A 253 26.36 -33.41 28.23
C PHE A 253 25.91 -33.18 26.80
N LYS A 254 24.65 -32.73 26.64
CA LYS A 254 24.11 -32.23 25.38
C LYS A 254 23.33 -30.94 25.59
N ALA A 255 23.85 -29.83 25.05
CA ALA A 255 23.03 -28.68 24.74
C ALA A 255 22.30 -28.91 23.40
N LEU A 256 21.09 -28.39 23.25
CA LEU A 256 20.70 -27.88 21.94
C LEU A 256 21.63 -26.70 21.66
N THR A 257 22.36 -26.79 20.55
CA THR A 257 22.86 -25.57 19.90
C THR A 257 21.63 -24.79 19.46
N GLU A 258 21.59 -23.48 19.69
CA GLU A 258 20.71 -22.65 18.86
C GLU A 258 20.97 -23.01 17.40
N THR A 259 19.93 -23.07 16.57
CA THR A 259 20.16 -23.07 15.12
C THR A 259 20.75 -21.70 14.81
N PRO A 260 22.05 -21.58 14.48
CA PRO A 260 22.68 -20.28 14.36
C PRO A 260 21.91 -19.48 13.33
N ILE A 261 21.56 -18.22 13.68
CA ILE A 261 20.92 -17.30 12.74
C ILE A 261 21.84 -17.24 11.53
N PRO A 262 21.42 -17.80 10.38
CA PRO A 262 22.37 -18.34 9.43
C PRO A 262 23.00 -17.19 8.64
N PRO A 263 24.34 -17.07 8.64
CA PRO A 263 25.00 -15.91 8.07
C PRO A 263 24.65 -15.79 6.59
N ASN A 264 24.12 -14.61 6.24
CA ASN A 264 24.00 -14.10 4.89
C ASN A 264 23.16 -14.99 3.93
N PHE A 265 21.97 -15.38 4.40
CA PHE A 265 20.83 -15.83 3.57
C PHE A 265 19.55 -15.02 3.86
N ASP A 266 19.72 -13.80 4.35
CA ASP A 266 18.61 -12.92 4.73
C ASP A 266 18.12 -12.10 3.54
N ILE A 267 16.84 -12.29 3.22
CA ILE A 267 16.08 -11.34 2.41
C ILE A 267 15.59 -10.24 3.34
N ALA A 268 15.88 -9.01 2.98
CA ALA A 268 15.38 -7.80 3.59
C ALA A 268 14.20 -7.24 2.80
N LEU A 269 13.08 -6.96 3.47
CA LEU A 269 11.95 -6.24 2.88
C LEU A 269 11.88 -4.81 3.44
N ARG A 270 11.59 -3.84 2.57
CA ARG A 270 11.25 -2.45 2.92
C ARG A 270 10.04 -2.00 2.11
N SER A 271 9.11 -1.29 2.76
CA SER A 271 8.10 -0.48 2.09
C SER A 271 8.53 0.99 2.15
N PHE A 272 8.29 1.76 1.09
CA PHE A 272 8.56 3.19 1.05
C PHE A 272 7.42 3.93 0.34
N HIS A 273 7.20 5.16 0.78
CA HIS A 273 6.27 6.08 0.15
C HIS A 273 6.99 6.68 -1.05
N ASP A 274 6.63 6.19 -2.23
CA ASP A 274 7.12 6.67 -3.53
C ASP A 274 6.37 7.97 -3.84
N LYS A 275 7.05 9.11 -3.64
CA LYS A 275 6.44 10.44 -3.85
C LYS A 275 6.57 10.94 -5.28
N ASN A 276 7.49 10.37 -6.05
CA ASN A 276 7.84 10.83 -7.40
C ASN A 276 7.45 9.83 -8.50
N LEU A 277 6.73 8.77 -8.15
CA LEU A 277 6.19 7.73 -9.03
C LEU A 277 7.24 7.10 -9.96
N ASN A 278 8.53 7.14 -9.57
CA ASN A 278 9.62 6.66 -10.41
C ASN A 278 9.97 5.18 -10.16
N CYS A 279 9.29 4.53 -9.20
CA CYS A 279 9.49 3.14 -8.80
C CYS A 279 10.90 2.84 -8.22
N GLN A 280 11.64 3.87 -7.81
CA GLN A 280 12.94 3.81 -7.13
C GLN A 280 12.79 4.43 -5.73
N TYR A 281 13.64 4.03 -4.79
CA TYR A 281 13.69 4.68 -3.48
C TYR A 281 14.77 5.74 -3.48
N ASP A 282 14.37 7.00 -3.57
CA ASP A 282 15.20 8.20 -3.49
C ASP A 282 15.23 8.74 -2.05
N PRO A 283 16.25 8.44 -1.22
CA PRO A 283 16.31 8.85 0.21
C PRO A 283 16.49 10.36 0.46
N LEU A 284 16.31 11.19 -0.57
CA LEU A 284 16.24 12.65 -0.50
C LEU A 284 14.84 13.20 -0.80
N VAL A 285 13.91 12.35 -1.23
CA VAL A 285 12.55 12.68 -1.67
C VAL A 285 11.55 11.82 -0.91
N ASP A 286 11.74 10.50 -0.98
CA ASP A 286 10.89 9.47 -0.39
C ASP A 286 11.16 9.26 1.10
N GLU A 287 10.27 8.50 1.73
CA GLU A 287 10.34 8.14 3.13
C GLU A 287 9.94 6.68 3.35
N ILE A 288 10.57 5.99 4.31
CA ILE A 288 10.26 4.60 4.66
C ILE A 288 8.89 4.55 5.34
N ILE A 289 8.07 3.56 4.97
CA ILE A 289 6.75 3.35 5.60
C ILE A 289 6.93 2.44 6.84
N PRO A 290 6.65 2.95 8.05
CA PRO A 290 6.72 2.18 9.30
C PRO A 290 5.51 1.25 9.46
N ASN A 291 5.66 0.15 10.21
CA ASN A 291 4.58 -0.76 10.62
C ASN A 291 3.74 -1.35 9.45
N TRP A 292 4.35 -1.52 8.28
CA TRP A 292 3.78 -2.17 7.10
C TRP A 292 3.89 -3.69 7.20
N GLU A 293 2.85 -4.46 6.84
CA GLU A 293 2.87 -5.93 6.99
C GLU A 293 3.16 -6.70 5.70
N PHE A 294 4.17 -7.56 5.79
CA PHE A 294 4.52 -8.58 4.81
C PHE A 294 4.13 -9.96 5.33
N GLY A 295 3.34 -10.69 4.54
CA GLY A 295 3.09 -12.11 4.75
C GLY A 295 4.12 -12.96 4.01
N LEU A 296 4.82 -13.83 4.73
CA LEU A 296 5.75 -14.80 4.14
C LEU A 296 5.14 -16.20 4.23
N ARG A 297 5.11 -16.92 3.10
CA ARG A 297 4.46 -18.23 3.02
C ARG A 297 5.28 -19.24 2.22
N ASP A 298 5.70 -20.34 2.86
CA ASP A 298 6.18 -21.53 2.16
C ASP A 298 5.01 -22.32 1.57
N ILE A 299 5.21 -22.84 0.35
CA ILE A 299 4.22 -23.57 -0.43
C ILE A 299 4.36 -25.09 -0.23
N ASP A 300 5.48 -25.59 0.32
CA ASP A 300 5.68 -27.01 0.60
C ASP A 300 4.60 -27.55 1.56
N PRO A 301 3.71 -28.46 1.10
CA PRO A 301 2.63 -28.99 1.93
C PRO A 301 3.14 -29.84 3.11
N ASN A 302 4.41 -30.24 3.13
CA ASN A 302 5.01 -30.98 4.24
C ASN A 302 5.32 -30.08 5.46
N MET A 303 5.47 -28.76 5.26
CA MET A 303 5.80 -27.79 6.31
C MET A 303 4.57 -27.13 6.94
N LEU A 304 3.39 -27.72 6.75
CA LEU A 304 2.08 -27.31 7.33
C LEU A 304 1.66 -25.86 7.02
N GLY A 305 2.27 -25.19 6.04
CA GLY A 305 1.87 -23.86 5.57
C GLY A 305 2.15 -22.75 6.57
N MET A 306 3.39 -22.65 7.06
CA MET A 306 3.85 -21.52 7.88
C MET A 306 3.57 -20.19 7.15
N ARG A 307 2.61 -19.42 7.68
CA ARG A 307 2.48 -17.99 7.41
C ARG A 307 3.21 -17.23 8.51
N ASN A 308 4.37 -16.68 8.20
CA ASN A 308 5.07 -15.77 9.10
C ASN A 308 4.75 -14.35 8.66
N THR A 309 3.91 -13.64 9.41
CA THR A 309 3.75 -12.18 9.22
C THR A 309 4.96 -11.45 9.82
N LYS A 310 5.38 -10.38 9.16
CA LYS A 310 6.48 -9.52 9.56
C LYS A 310 6.08 -8.05 9.36
N LEU A 311 6.32 -7.22 10.38
CA LEU A 311 6.11 -5.77 10.34
C LEU A 311 7.41 -5.06 9.92
N SER A 312 7.32 -4.04 9.05
CA SER A 312 8.38 -3.03 8.95
C SER A 312 8.49 -2.25 10.25
N ASN A 313 9.69 -1.78 10.54
CA ASN A 313 9.95 -0.93 11.71
C ASN A 313 10.35 0.48 11.25
N ASP A 314 10.35 1.39 12.22
CA ASP A 314 10.48 2.83 12.00
C ASP A 314 11.95 3.28 11.79
N LEU A 315 12.91 2.35 11.71
CA LEU A 315 14.35 2.65 11.62
C LEU A 315 14.87 2.41 10.20
N PRO A 316 15.27 3.46 9.44
CA PRO A 316 15.82 3.31 8.09
C PRO A 316 17.09 2.45 7.98
N ALA A 317 17.75 2.16 9.11
CA ALA A 317 18.88 1.24 9.18
C ALA A 317 18.45 -0.23 9.07
N ASP A 318 17.36 -0.65 9.71
CA ASP A 318 17.03 -2.06 9.94
C ASP A 318 15.82 -2.52 9.09
N PRO A 319 16.04 -3.17 7.94
CA PRO A 319 14.94 -3.73 7.15
C PRO A 319 14.29 -4.92 7.85
N VAL A 320 13.14 -5.36 7.32
CA VAL A 320 12.51 -6.62 7.73
C VAL A 320 13.35 -7.79 7.22
N ARG A 321 14.19 -8.38 8.09
CA ARG A 321 15.01 -9.54 7.73
C ARG A 321 14.27 -10.87 7.96
N PHE A 322 14.40 -11.79 7.01
CA PHE A 322 14.08 -13.21 7.19
C PHE A 322 15.04 -14.09 6.39
N SER A 323 15.43 -15.21 6.96
CA SER A 323 16.32 -16.15 6.29
C SER A 323 15.57 -17.23 5.49
N VAL A 324 16.16 -17.62 4.37
CA VAL A 324 15.73 -18.76 3.52
C VAL A 324 16.72 -19.93 3.53
N PHE A 325 17.64 -19.96 4.49
CA PHE A 325 18.69 -20.99 4.61
C PHE A 325 18.14 -22.41 4.77
N GLY A 326 18.72 -23.36 4.03
CA GLY A 326 18.32 -24.76 4.02
C GLY A 326 17.02 -25.06 3.26
N VAL A 327 16.31 -24.04 2.77
CA VAL A 327 15.11 -24.14 1.94
C VAL A 327 15.25 -23.40 0.62
N GLU A 328 16.46 -22.99 0.21
CA GLU A 328 16.75 -21.97 -0.83
C GLU A 328 16.13 -22.24 -2.23
N ASN A 329 15.68 -23.48 -2.49
CA ASN A 329 15.08 -23.94 -3.74
C ASN A 329 13.56 -24.19 -3.62
N HIS A 330 12.95 -23.87 -2.48
CA HIS A 330 11.50 -23.89 -2.29
C HIS A 330 10.89 -22.66 -2.96
N PRO A 331 9.71 -22.79 -3.58
CA PRO A 331 8.91 -21.63 -3.95
C PRO A 331 8.18 -21.10 -2.72
N TRP A 332 8.22 -19.78 -2.52
CA TRP A 332 7.44 -19.08 -1.49
C TRP A 332 6.55 -18.01 -2.15
N THR A 333 5.61 -17.46 -1.38
CA THR A 333 4.99 -16.17 -1.70
C THR A 333 5.37 -15.10 -0.69
N ILE A 334 5.58 -13.89 -1.21
CA ILE A 334 5.53 -12.64 -0.45
C ILE A 334 4.16 -12.03 -0.77
N ASP A 335 3.29 -12.02 0.24
CA ASP A 335 1.96 -11.43 0.19
C ASP A 335 2.04 -10.03 0.85
N GLN A 336 1.55 -8.96 0.22
CA GLN A 336 1.40 -7.66 0.89
C GLN A 336 0.05 -7.58 1.61
N PHE A 337 0.01 -7.11 2.86
CA PHE A 337 -1.21 -7.08 3.66
C PHE A 337 -1.40 -5.77 4.46
N MET A 338 -2.60 -5.20 4.40
CA MET A 338 -3.12 -4.24 5.40
C MET A 338 -4.29 -4.84 6.19
N TRP A 339 -4.11 -6.08 6.67
CA TRP A 339 -5.18 -6.87 7.30
C TRP A 339 -5.80 -6.25 8.57
N TRP A 340 -5.17 -5.24 9.18
CA TRP A 340 -5.72 -4.55 10.34
C TRP A 340 -6.68 -3.40 9.97
N ALA A 341 -6.64 -2.87 8.74
CA ALA A 341 -7.41 -1.68 8.34
C ALA A 341 -8.93 -1.87 8.49
N HIS A 342 -9.45 -3.08 8.22
CA HIS A 342 -10.88 -3.42 8.39
C HIS A 342 -11.42 -3.24 9.83
N LYS A 343 -10.55 -3.02 10.82
CA LYS A 343 -10.93 -2.81 12.23
C LYS A 343 -11.19 -1.33 12.56
N TYR A 344 -10.93 -0.43 11.62
CA TYR A 344 -11.10 1.01 11.77
C TYR A 344 -12.06 1.55 10.71
N GLU A 345 -13.15 2.19 11.14
CA GLU A 345 -14.06 2.88 10.21
C GLU A 345 -13.29 3.98 9.46
N GLY A 346 -13.45 4.02 8.13
CA GLY A 346 -12.80 4.98 7.24
C GLY A 346 -11.54 4.48 6.52
N ILE A 347 -10.90 3.39 6.96
CA ILE A 347 -9.69 2.87 6.28
C ILE A 347 -10.04 1.69 5.36
N ALA A 348 -9.86 1.87 4.06
CA ALA A 348 -10.03 0.79 3.08
C ALA A 348 -8.77 -0.11 3.05
N PRO A 349 -8.84 -1.41 3.41
CA PRO A 349 -7.75 -2.34 3.12
C PRO A 349 -7.63 -2.55 1.60
N MET A 350 -6.41 -2.79 1.09
CA MET A 350 -6.14 -3.19 -0.30
C MET A 350 -6.65 -4.61 -0.68
N ASN A 351 -7.60 -5.16 0.09
CA ASN A 351 -8.36 -6.39 -0.17
C ASN A 351 -9.54 -6.39 0.82
N ASN A 352 -10.75 -6.03 0.37
CA ASN A 352 -11.89 -5.73 1.26
C ASN A 352 -13.12 -6.65 1.08
N THR A 353 -12.98 -7.82 0.45
CA THR A 353 -14.09 -8.78 0.31
C THR A 353 -13.75 -10.15 0.92
N PRO A 354 -14.72 -10.88 1.53
CA PRO A 354 -14.41 -12.06 2.35
C PRO A 354 -13.98 -13.33 1.58
N SER A 355 -13.80 -13.23 0.26
CA SER A 355 -13.53 -14.32 -0.68
C SER A 355 -12.08 -14.38 -1.17
N ASP A 356 -11.32 -13.31 -0.95
CA ASP A 356 -10.33 -12.91 -1.96
C ASP A 356 -8.94 -13.49 -1.70
N THR A 357 -8.27 -13.90 -2.77
CA THR A 357 -6.87 -14.35 -2.73
C THR A 357 -5.92 -13.16 -2.61
N PRO A 358 -4.86 -13.23 -1.77
CA PRO A 358 -3.84 -12.19 -1.72
C PRO A 358 -3.16 -12.00 -3.08
N PHE A 359 -2.64 -10.80 -3.35
CA PHE A 359 -1.59 -10.62 -4.36
C PHE A 359 -0.40 -11.50 -3.96
N SER A 360 -0.29 -12.65 -4.62
CA SER A 360 0.59 -13.77 -4.23
C SER A 360 1.66 -13.95 -5.31
N HIS A 361 2.84 -13.35 -5.14
CA HIS A 361 3.92 -13.51 -6.11
C HIS A 361 4.83 -14.69 -5.76
N PHE A 362 5.01 -15.60 -6.72
CA PHE A 362 5.71 -16.87 -6.57
C PHE A 362 7.16 -16.75 -7.04
N THR A 363 8.13 -17.04 -6.18
CA THR A 363 9.56 -17.08 -6.55
C THR A 363 10.40 -17.93 -5.57
N THR A 364 11.60 -18.30 -6.00
CA THR A 364 12.65 -19.00 -5.24
C THR A 364 13.86 -18.07 -4.99
N PHE A 365 14.73 -18.43 -4.04
CA PHE A 365 15.88 -17.58 -3.73
C PHE A 365 16.94 -17.63 -4.83
N SER A 366 17.07 -18.73 -5.57
CA SER A 366 17.96 -18.77 -6.73
C SER A 366 17.54 -17.75 -7.79
N GLU A 367 16.23 -17.63 -8.08
CA GLU A 367 15.72 -16.65 -9.05
C GLU A 367 15.98 -15.21 -8.57
N LEU A 368 15.58 -14.88 -7.33
CA LEU A 368 15.83 -13.57 -6.73
C LEU A 368 17.32 -13.20 -6.69
N LYS A 369 18.19 -14.14 -6.32
CA LYS A 369 19.64 -13.96 -6.20
C LYS A 369 20.37 -14.01 -7.54
N ASP A 370 19.78 -14.55 -8.60
CA ASP A 370 20.32 -14.48 -9.97
C ASP A 370 19.82 -13.23 -10.72
N PHE A 371 18.71 -12.64 -10.29
CA PHE A 371 18.16 -11.35 -10.77
C PHE A 371 18.91 -10.13 -10.18
N ALA A 372 19.27 -10.16 -8.90
CA ALA A 372 19.87 -9.02 -8.21
C ALA A 372 21.23 -8.52 -8.75
N PRO A 373 22.21 -9.36 -9.16
CA PRO A 373 23.50 -8.88 -9.67
C PRO A 373 23.40 -8.12 -11.00
N THR A 374 22.28 -8.27 -11.71
CA THR A 374 21.96 -7.54 -12.95
C THR A 374 21.27 -6.19 -12.70
N PHE A 375 21.22 -5.69 -11.46
CA PHE A 375 20.64 -4.39 -11.08
C PHE A 375 21.66 -3.39 -10.50
N ASP A 376 22.87 -3.82 -10.14
CA ASP A 376 23.90 -2.98 -9.49
C ASP A 376 24.58 -1.96 -10.43
N ASP A 377 24.24 -1.94 -11.72
CA ASP A 377 24.82 -1.03 -12.73
C ASP A 377 24.03 0.28 -12.93
N GLY A 378 22.88 0.42 -12.27
CA GLY A 378 22.08 1.66 -12.27
C GLY A 378 21.04 1.76 -13.39
N ALA A 379 20.77 0.69 -14.13
CA ALA A 379 19.62 0.58 -15.02
C ALA A 379 18.56 -0.38 -14.45
N LEU A 380 17.29 0.01 -14.49
CA LEU A 380 16.20 -0.70 -13.81
C LEU A 380 15.38 -1.51 -14.81
N ARG A 381 15.24 -2.84 -14.62
CA ARG A 381 14.39 -3.71 -15.46
C ARG A 381 13.47 -4.60 -14.63
N VAL A 382 12.39 -3.99 -14.15
CA VAL A 382 11.35 -4.64 -13.33
C VAL A 382 10.76 -5.86 -14.05
N SER A 383 10.67 -7.01 -13.38
CA SER A 383 9.91 -8.16 -13.89
C SER A 383 9.27 -9.06 -12.82
N PHE A 384 8.59 -8.46 -11.84
CA PHE A 384 7.48 -9.13 -11.14
C PHE A 384 6.27 -8.19 -11.03
N LYS A 385 5.32 -8.35 -11.96
CA LYS A 385 4.10 -7.56 -12.12
C LYS A 385 3.03 -7.96 -11.10
N ASN A 386 2.16 -7.09 -10.56
CA ASN A 386 2.09 -5.62 -10.51
C ASN A 386 0.95 -5.26 -9.51
N ALA A 387 0.97 -4.08 -8.90
CA ALA A 387 -0.17 -3.52 -8.15
C ALA A 387 -0.23 -1.99 -8.29
N ILE A 388 -0.43 -1.52 -9.52
CA ILE A 388 -0.71 -0.12 -9.88
C ILE A 388 0.47 0.85 -9.60
N ALA A 389 1.52 0.80 -10.44
CA ALA A 389 2.04 1.98 -11.18
C ALA A 389 3.41 1.82 -11.90
N CYS A 390 3.88 0.63 -12.29
CA CYS A 390 5.17 0.48 -13.00
C CYS A 390 5.12 -0.50 -14.19
N PRO A 391 5.08 0.01 -15.45
CA PRO A 391 5.61 -0.71 -16.63
C PRO A 391 6.32 0.21 -17.65
N GLU A 392 7.14 -0.24 -18.61
CA GLU A 392 8.04 -1.42 -18.70
C GLU A 392 9.02 -1.20 -19.87
N ASP A 393 10.22 -1.79 -19.82
CA ASP A 393 11.18 -1.76 -20.94
C ASP A 393 10.64 -2.57 -22.14
N THR A 394 10.34 -1.86 -23.24
CA THR A 394 9.45 -2.26 -24.35
C THR A 394 9.86 -3.47 -25.21
N GLU A 395 10.99 -4.13 -24.93
CA GLU A 395 11.40 -5.36 -25.64
C GLU A 395 11.04 -6.66 -24.88
N SER A 396 10.73 -6.59 -23.59
CA SER A 396 10.56 -7.79 -22.73
C SER A 396 9.21 -8.50 -22.87
N LEU A 397 8.16 -7.78 -23.27
CA LEU A 397 6.77 -8.27 -23.36
C LEU A 397 6.54 -9.44 -24.34
N SER A 398 7.47 -9.70 -25.26
CA SER A 398 7.32 -10.70 -26.32
C SER A 398 7.32 -12.17 -25.85
N LEU A 399 7.67 -12.45 -24.59
CA LEU A 399 7.73 -13.80 -24.03
C LEU A 399 6.49 -14.27 -23.23
N LEU A 400 5.51 -13.41 -22.93
CA LEU A 400 4.38 -13.76 -22.05
C LEU A 400 3.23 -14.54 -22.73
N ALA A 401 3.53 -15.28 -23.80
CA ALA A 401 2.59 -16.25 -24.38
C ALA A 401 2.55 -17.53 -23.53
N VAL A 402 1.38 -17.90 -23.01
CA VAL A 402 1.20 -19.05 -22.12
C VAL A 402 1.40 -20.39 -22.85
N THR A 403 2.63 -20.91 -22.85
CA THR A 403 2.95 -22.28 -23.27
C THR A 403 4.04 -22.93 -22.40
N ASP A 404 3.63 -23.55 -21.28
CA ASP A 404 4.17 -24.78 -20.64
C ASP A 404 5.70 -24.96 -20.44
N ASP A 405 6.54 -23.95 -20.69
CA ASP A 405 8.00 -24.09 -20.74
C ASP A 405 8.71 -23.45 -19.53
N ILE A 406 9.39 -24.29 -18.77
CA ILE A 406 10.38 -23.88 -17.77
C ILE A 406 11.45 -23.04 -18.47
N VAL A 407 11.75 -21.85 -17.94
CA VAL A 407 12.77 -20.94 -18.51
C VAL A 407 14.11 -21.65 -18.63
N LYS A 408 14.57 -21.84 -19.87
CA LYS A 408 15.87 -22.46 -20.19
C LYS A 408 16.88 -21.38 -20.55
N ARG A 409 18.12 -21.58 -20.08
CA ARG A 409 19.24 -20.65 -20.27
C ARG A 409 19.47 -20.31 -21.73
N SER A 410 19.56 -19.02 -22.04
CA SER A 410 20.30 -18.54 -23.21
C SER A 410 21.77 -18.38 -22.81
N SER A 411 22.62 -19.36 -23.15
CA SER A 411 24.06 -19.28 -22.88
C SER A 411 24.77 -18.55 -24.03
N GLY A 412 24.71 -17.22 -24.01
CA GLY A 412 25.39 -16.35 -24.98
C GLY A 412 26.85 -16.10 -24.62
N GLU A 413 27.74 -17.04 -24.93
CA GLU A 413 29.19 -16.82 -24.95
C GLU A 413 29.77 -17.37 -26.26
N ASP A 414 30.07 -16.47 -27.21
CA ASP A 414 30.77 -16.81 -28.45
C ASP A 414 32.27 -16.96 -28.16
N THR A 415 32.78 -18.20 -28.16
CA THR A 415 34.22 -18.49 -28.13
C THR A 415 34.69 -19.06 -29.48
N ASP A 416 34.78 -18.17 -30.46
CA ASP A 416 35.39 -18.45 -31.77
C ASP A 416 36.92 -18.65 -31.64
N GLU A 417 37.39 -19.90 -31.54
CA GLU A 417 38.75 -20.24 -32.01
C GLU A 417 38.88 -21.72 -32.47
N GLU A 418 38.90 -21.94 -33.79
CA GLU A 418 39.27 -23.23 -34.39
C GLU A 418 40.78 -23.50 -34.27
N ALA A 419 41.24 -24.37 -33.36
CA ALA A 419 42.53 -25.07 -33.51
C ALA A 419 42.70 -26.34 -32.62
N GLY A 420 41.89 -27.36 -32.90
CA GLY A 420 41.87 -28.72 -32.37
C GLY A 420 43.06 -29.36 -31.62
N ASN A 421 42.73 -30.44 -30.91
CA ASN A 421 43.51 -31.66 -31.07
C ASN A 421 42.63 -32.92 -31.13
N GLN A 422 43.19 -34.01 -31.65
CA GLN A 422 42.45 -35.20 -32.06
C GLN A 422 42.59 -36.35 -31.06
N GLY A 423 41.59 -36.49 -30.18
CA GLY A 423 41.25 -37.76 -29.53
C GLY A 423 41.85 -38.02 -28.14
N ASP A 424 41.13 -37.58 -27.11
CA ASP A 424 41.09 -38.23 -25.80
C ASP A 424 39.59 -38.36 -25.37
N PRO A 425 39.09 -39.53 -24.93
CA PRO A 425 37.71 -39.66 -24.44
C PRO A 425 37.49 -39.20 -22.99
N ASP A 426 38.55 -39.11 -22.17
CA ASP A 426 38.42 -39.03 -20.70
C ASP A 426 39.16 -37.81 -20.10
N GLY A 427 38.80 -36.62 -20.57
CA GLY A 427 38.83 -35.39 -19.75
C GLY A 427 39.52 -34.16 -20.33
N ASP A 428 38.84 -33.01 -20.25
CA ASP A 428 39.36 -31.90 -19.44
C ASP A 428 38.22 -31.04 -18.83
N THR A 429 38.58 -30.23 -17.84
CA THR A 429 37.87 -29.08 -17.23
C THR A 429 36.38 -28.90 -17.55
N GLY A 430 35.53 -29.36 -16.62
CA GLY A 430 34.27 -28.66 -16.36
C GLY A 430 34.57 -27.26 -15.81
N PHE A 431 34.02 -26.23 -16.43
CA PHE A 431 34.28 -24.82 -16.12
C PHE A 431 33.97 -24.47 -14.65
N VAL A 432 34.83 -23.65 -14.04
CA VAL A 432 34.71 -23.21 -12.64
C VAL A 432 34.36 -21.73 -12.61
N PRO A 433 33.13 -21.34 -12.21
CA PRO A 433 32.84 -19.97 -11.81
C PRO A 433 33.74 -19.56 -10.64
N GLY A 434 34.27 -18.33 -10.67
CA GLY A 434 35.19 -17.80 -9.64
C GLY A 434 34.55 -17.75 -8.24
N MET A 435 35.29 -17.63 -7.14
CA MET A 435 36.61 -16.99 -6.99
C MET A 435 36.71 -15.62 -7.70
N TYR A 436 35.72 -14.76 -7.48
CA TYR A 436 35.92 -13.40 -6.93
C TYR A 436 34.56 -12.79 -6.52
N ALA A 437 33.86 -13.49 -5.64
CA ALA A 437 32.94 -12.88 -4.68
C ALA A 437 33.51 -13.21 -3.30
N GLU A 438 34.36 -12.33 -2.77
CA GLU A 438 34.61 -12.33 -1.33
C GLU A 438 33.31 -11.84 -0.68
N PRO A 439 32.75 -12.52 0.33
CA PRO A 439 31.61 -11.98 1.05
C PRO A 439 32.05 -10.68 1.71
N THR A 440 31.38 -9.58 1.38
CA THR A 440 31.51 -8.33 2.13
C THR A 440 31.02 -8.59 3.55
N TYR A 441 31.96 -8.58 4.50
CA TYR A 441 31.67 -8.54 5.93
C TYR A 441 31.22 -7.11 6.30
N ASP A 442 30.03 -6.77 5.84
CA ASP A 442 29.23 -5.63 6.29
C ASP A 442 27.91 -6.21 6.83
N ASP A 443 27.27 -5.53 7.79
CA ASP A 443 26.06 -6.03 8.48
C ASP A 443 24.78 -5.91 7.62
N ASP A 444 24.93 -5.87 6.29
CA ASP A 444 23.87 -5.67 5.30
C ASP A 444 23.28 -7.01 4.80
N PRO A 445 21.97 -7.04 4.49
CA PRO A 445 21.28 -8.23 3.97
C PRO A 445 21.71 -8.55 2.53
N VAL A 446 21.79 -9.84 2.20
CA VAL A 446 22.23 -10.32 0.86
C VAL A 446 21.29 -9.92 -0.27
N LEU A 447 20.03 -9.61 0.03
CA LEU A 447 19.11 -8.98 -0.92
C LEU A 447 18.15 -8.05 -0.19
N THR A 448 18.11 -6.77 -0.57
CA THR A 448 17.03 -5.85 -0.14
C THR A 448 16.01 -5.68 -1.26
N ILE A 449 14.80 -6.21 -1.05
CA ILE A 449 13.62 -5.94 -1.88
C ILE A 449 12.93 -4.69 -1.33
N ARG A 450 12.63 -3.73 -2.20
CA ARG A 450 11.92 -2.50 -1.87
C ARG A 450 10.59 -2.46 -2.60
N PHE A 451 9.54 -2.03 -1.91
CA PHE A 451 8.20 -1.86 -2.47
C PHE A 451 7.79 -0.39 -2.34
N GLY A 452 7.67 0.29 -3.48
CA GLY A 452 7.07 1.62 -3.54
C GLY A 452 5.57 1.54 -3.29
N SER A 453 5.00 2.60 -2.72
CA SER A 453 3.56 2.74 -2.51
C SER A 453 3.19 4.21 -2.63
N ILE A 454 2.15 4.51 -3.41
CA ILE A 454 1.73 5.88 -3.73
C ILE A 454 0.25 6.09 -3.47
N GLY A 455 -0.09 7.30 -3.02
CA GLY A 455 -1.44 7.75 -2.78
C GLY A 455 -2.15 8.07 -4.09
N VAL A 456 -3.24 7.36 -4.35
CA VAL A 456 -4.14 7.65 -5.48
C VAL A 456 -5.21 8.63 -5.00
N ALA A 457 -5.33 9.78 -5.65
CA ALA A 457 -6.41 10.72 -5.39
C ALA A 457 -7.68 10.28 -6.14
N ARG A 458 -8.85 10.48 -5.53
CA ARG A 458 -10.15 10.23 -6.16
C ARG A 458 -10.85 11.56 -6.43
N LEU A 459 -10.74 12.07 -7.67
CA LEU A 459 -11.43 13.27 -8.10
C LEU A 459 -12.91 12.92 -8.36
N GLU A 460 -13.83 13.61 -7.69
CA GLU A 460 -15.26 13.58 -8.01
C GLU A 460 -15.61 14.86 -8.78
N VAL A 461 -16.30 14.72 -9.92
CA VAL A 461 -16.71 15.83 -10.77
C VAL A 461 -18.20 15.75 -10.96
N CYS A 462 -18.95 16.74 -10.47
CA CYS A 462 -20.39 16.82 -10.59
C CYS A 462 -20.79 17.89 -11.60
N LYS A 463 -21.89 17.65 -12.32
CA LYS A 463 -22.49 18.64 -13.20
C LYS A 463 -23.69 19.28 -12.49
N SER A 464 -23.60 20.56 -12.12
CA SER A 464 -24.76 21.29 -11.56
C SER A 464 -25.62 21.84 -12.68
N PHE A 465 -26.93 21.75 -12.47
CA PHE A 465 -27.90 22.62 -13.10
C PHE A 465 -27.96 23.94 -12.32
N ASP A 466 -27.14 24.91 -12.74
CA ASP A 466 -27.09 26.25 -12.15
C ASP A 466 -28.31 27.03 -12.63
N ALA A 467 -29.33 27.06 -11.79
CA ALA A 467 -30.67 27.52 -12.13
C ALA A 467 -30.84 29.03 -11.99
N ASP A 468 -30.02 29.68 -11.15
CA ASP A 468 -30.05 31.13 -10.93
C ASP A 468 -28.94 31.90 -11.68
N GLY A 469 -27.92 31.19 -12.17
CA GLY A 469 -26.78 31.74 -12.92
C GLY A 469 -25.65 32.25 -12.04
N SER A 470 -25.54 31.80 -10.79
CA SER A 470 -24.52 32.22 -9.82
C SER A 470 -23.08 31.88 -10.23
N GLY A 471 -22.89 30.81 -11.01
CA GLY A 471 -21.59 30.19 -11.27
C GLY A 471 -21.14 29.22 -10.16
N SER A 472 -21.93 29.03 -9.11
CA SER A 472 -21.74 28.05 -8.02
C SER A 472 -22.73 26.88 -8.13
N HIS A 473 -22.66 25.93 -7.19
CA HIS A 473 -23.69 24.92 -6.96
C HIS A 473 -24.31 25.20 -5.59
N ASP A 474 -25.62 25.45 -5.56
CA ASP A 474 -26.34 25.86 -4.35
C ASP A 474 -27.26 24.77 -3.75
N GLU A 475 -27.60 24.90 -2.46
CA GLU A 475 -28.40 23.90 -1.73
C GLU A 475 -29.83 23.82 -2.28
N GLY A 476 -30.10 22.78 -3.08
CA GLY A 476 -31.39 22.54 -3.74
C GLY A 476 -31.31 22.48 -5.27
N GLU A 477 -30.16 22.80 -5.86
CA GLU A 477 -29.93 22.62 -7.29
C GLU A 477 -29.80 21.13 -7.67
N GLN A 478 -30.30 20.79 -8.86
CA GLN A 478 -30.23 19.43 -9.38
C GLN A 478 -28.88 19.16 -10.05
N LEU A 479 -28.47 17.89 -10.08
CA LEU A 479 -27.29 17.44 -10.82
C LEU A 479 -27.70 16.82 -12.15
N ILE A 480 -26.82 16.87 -13.15
CA ILE A 480 -27.14 16.46 -14.52
C ILE A 480 -26.43 15.14 -14.88
N PRO A 481 -27.14 14.04 -15.15
CA PRO A 481 -26.57 12.77 -15.58
C PRO A 481 -26.16 12.78 -17.06
N ASN A 482 -25.43 11.75 -17.50
CA ASN A 482 -25.01 11.53 -18.89
C ASN A 482 -24.15 12.67 -19.51
N TRP A 483 -23.55 13.55 -18.70
CA TRP A 483 -22.74 14.68 -19.16
C TRP A 483 -21.27 14.28 -19.40
N PRO A 484 -20.67 14.56 -20.56
CA PRO A 484 -19.29 14.21 -20.88
C PRO A 484 -18.28 15.10 -20.12
N VAL A 485 -17.50 14.46 -19.25
CA VAL A 485 -16.37 15.06 -18.52
C VAL A 485 -15.08 14.42 -18.99
N THR A 486 -14.09 15.24 -19.36
CA THR A 486 -12.78 14.79 -19.86
C THR A 486 -11.66 15.18 -18.91
N LEU A 487 -10.94 14.18 -18.42
CA LEU A 487 -9.71 14.32 -17.66
C LEU A 487 -8.49 14.20 -18.58
N TYR A 488 -7.59 15.17 -18.53
CA TYR A 488 -6.32 15.19 -19.25
C TYR A 488 -5.17 14.91 -18.28
N ILE A 489 -4.31 13.98 -18.66
CA ILE A 489 -3.24 13.39 -17.85
C ILE A 489 -1.91 14.01 -18.27
N PRO A 490 -1.20 14.74 -17.40
CA PRO A 490 -0.02 15.50 -17.79
C PRO A 490 1.15 14.59 -18.12
N GLU A 491 2.11 15.09 -18.92
CA GLU A 491 3.29 14.33 -19.38
C GLU A 491 4.16 13.80 -18.24
N SER A 492 4.12 14.44 -17.06
CA SER A 492 4.85 14.00 -15.85
C SER A 492 4.39 12.65 -15.28
N VAL A 493 3.20 12.15 -15.65
CA VAL A 493 2.71 10.83 -15.21
C VAL A 493 3.38 9.73 -16.05
N PRO A 494 4.25 8.88 -15.46
CA PRO A 494 5.17 8.03 -16.23
C PRO A 494 4.54 6.72 -16.75
N VAL A 495 3.35 6.35 -16.26
CA VAL A 495 2.70 5.05 -16.53
C VAL A 495 1.96 4.96 -17.87
N LEU A 496 2.07 5.98 -18.74
CA LEU A 496 1.45 5.99 -20.05
C LEU A 496 2.52 5.83 -21.14
N PRO A 497 2.27 5.03 -22.20
CA PRO A 497 3.15 4.94 -23.37
C PRO A 497 3.49 6.31 -23.98
N GLU A 498 4.62 6.40 -24.71
CA GLU A 498 5.10 7.66 -25.31
C GLU A 498 4.08 8.35 -26.25
N ASP A 499 3.18 7.58 -26.89
CA ASP A 499 2.13 8.12 -27.77
C ASP A 499 0.86 8.56 -27.00
N GLY A 500 0.81 8.31 -25.69
CA GLY A 500 -0.30 8.66 -24.80
C GLY A 500 -1.55 7.80 -24.93
N ASN A 501 -1.49 6.65 -25.61
CA ASN A 501 -2.64 5.76 -25.81
C ASN A 501 -2.52 4.50 -24.95
N PHE A 502 -3.56 4.18 -24.17
CA PHE A 502 -3.58 3.03 -23.27
C PHE A 502 -5.01 2.46 -23.21
N GLY A 503 -5.25 1.36 -23.92
CA GLY A 503 -6.60 0.85 -24.22
C GLY A 503 -6.64 -0.60 -24.66
N PRO A 504 -7.86 -1.14 -24.92
CA PRO A 504 -8.07 -2.53 -25.32
C PRO A 504 -7.20 -2.94 -26.51
N GLY A 505 -6.50 -4.07 -26.40
CA GLY A 505 -5.55 -4.55 -27.39
C GLY A 505 -4.11 -4.03 -27.21
N ASN A 506 -3.84 -3.16 -26.23
CA ASN A 506 -2.52 -3.11 -25.60
C ASN A 506 -2.43 -4.31 -24.61
N PRO A 507 -1.45 -5.24 -24.77
CA PRO A 507 -1.31 -6.39 -23.88
C PRO A 507 -1.17 -6.05 -22.39
N GLU A 508 -0.68 -4.86 -22.05
CA GLU A 508 -0.56 -4.38 -20.66
C GLU A 508 -1.90 -3.90 -20.08
N PHE A 509 -2.72 -3.25 -20.90
CA PHE A 509 -4.08 -2.84 -20.55
C PHE A 509 -4.97 -4.07 -20.36
N ASP A 510 -4.92 -5.01 -21.31
CA ASP A 510 -5.71 -6.24 -21.28
C ASP A 510 -5.33 -7.10 -20.04
N LEU A 511 -4.03 -7.19 -19.73
CA LEU A 511 -3.52 -7.86 -18.52
C LEU A 511 -3.94 -7.13 -17.24
N LEU A 512 -3.87 -5.80 -17.19
CA LEU A 512 -4.28 -5.02 -16.03
C LEU A 512 -5.79 -5.15 -15.76
N ALA A 513 -6.61 -5.09 -16.81
CA ALA A 513 -8.05 -5.30 -16.70
C ALA A 513 -8.38 -6.69 -16.12
N GLN A 514 -7.75 -7.75 -16.65
CA GLN A 514 -7.95 -9.11 -16.13
C GLN A 514 -7.47 -9.25 -14.68
N LEU A 515 -6.32 -8.69 -14.30
CA LEU A 515 -5.82 -8.73 -12.92
C LEU A 515 -6.74 -8.00 -11.93
N LEU A 516 -7.37 -6.90 -12.35
CA LEU A 516 -8.34 -6.19 -11.51
C LEU A 516 -9.69 -6.93 -11.39
N ILE A 517 -10.07 -7.72 -12.40
CA ILE A 517 -11.21 -8.65 -12.32
C ILE A 517 -10.89 -9.85 -11.40
N ASP A 518 -9.73 -10.48 -11.58
CA ASP A 518 -9.29 -11.64 -10.80
C ASP A 518 -9.10 -11.32 -9.30
N THR A 519 -8.86 -10.05 -8.97
CA THR A 519 -8.76 -9.53 -7.59
C THR A 519 -10.05 -8.89 -7.06
N GLY A 520 -11.12 -8.85 -7.86
CA GLY A 520 -12.43 -8.30 -7.47
C GLY A 520 -12.48 -6.77 -7.33
N TYR A 521 -11.41 -6.06 -7.71
CA TYR A 521 -11.35 -4.59 -7.71
C TYR A 521 -12.20 -3.98 -8.84
N LEU A 522 -12.25 -4.67 -9.98
CA LEU A 522 -13.14 -4.43 -11.11
C LEU A 522 -14.15 -5.59 -11.15
N LYS A 523 -15.45 -5.34 -11.25
CA LYS A 523 -16.43 -6.46 -11.26
C LYS A 523 -16.46 -7.15 -12.62
N GLU A 524 -16.88 -8.41 -12.64
CA GLU A 524 -17.09 -9.16 -13.88
C GLU A 524 -18.19 -8.47 -14.74
N GLY A 525 -17.76 -7.77 -15.80
CA GLY A 525 -18.63 -6.94 -16.66
C GLY A 525 -18.44 -5.42 -16.51
N GLU A 526 -17.56 -4.96 -15.62
CA GLU A 526 -17.03 -3.59 -15.63
C GLU A 526 -15.75 -3.52 -16.47
N GLU A 527 -15.51 -2.41 -17.18
CA GLU A 527 -14.34 -2.22 -18.04
C GLU A 527 -13.46 -1.07 -17.55
N LEU A 528 -12.14 -1.15 -17.81
CA LEU A 528 -11.25 -0.01 -17.63
C LEU A 528 -11.54 1.05 -18.71
N ALA A 529 -11.51 2.33 -18.32
CA ALA A 529 -11.66 3.42 -19.26
C ALA A 529 -10.37 3.58 -20.09
N GLU A 530 -10.50 3.52 -21.41
CA GLU A 530 -9.40 3.72 -22.36
C GLU A 530 -8.87 5.17 -22.31
N VAL A 531 -7.54 5.31 -22.28
CA VAL A 531 -6.84 6.59 -22.46
C VAL A 531 -6.52 6.78 -23.94
N LYS A 532 -6.94 7.91 -24.52
CA LYS A 532 -6.55 8.31 -25.88
C LYS A 532 -5.83 9.65 -25.82
N ASN A 533 -4.66 9.78 -26.43
CA ASN A 533 -3.85 11.01 -26.48
C ASN A 533 -3.71 11.70 -25.10
N ARG A 534 -3.44 10.90 -24.05
CA ARG A 534 -3.40 11.30 -22.64
C ARG A 534 -4.68 11.92 -22.07
N TYR A 535 -5.86 11.61 -22.58
CA TYR A 535 -7.14 11.94 -21.93
C TYR A 535 -8.08 10.75 -21.78
N VAL A 536 -8.97 10.85 -20.80
CA VAL A 536 -10.06 9.91 -20.50
C VAL A 536 -11.36 10.70 -20.40
N THR A 537 -12.34 10.36 -21.23
CA THR A 537 -13.69 10.92 -21.15
C THR A 537 -14.63 9.91 -20.49
N LYS A 538 -15.48 10.38 -19.58
CA LYS A 538 -16.56 9.60 -18.95
C LYS A 538 -17.84 10.43 -18.92
N LEU A 539 -18.98 9.77 -18.79
CA LEU A 539 -20.25 10.44 -18.51
C LEU A 539 -20.50 10.55 -17.00
N THR A 540 -21.26 11.55 -16.56
CA THR A 540 -21.84 11.57 -15.21
C THR A 540 -22.85 10.44 -15.02
N GLU A 541 -22.82 9.82 -13.83
CA GLU A 541 -23.61 8.65 -13.48
C GLU A 541 -25.12 8.96 -13.54
N ASP A 542 -25.90 8.02 -14.07
CA ASP A 542 -27.34 8.14 -14.32
C ASP A 542 -28.13 7.13 -13.46
N GLY A 543 -29.40 7.42 -13.20
CA GLY A 543 -30.28 6.52 -12.47
C GLY A 543 -31.59 7.13 -12.01
N GLU A 544 -32.63 6.31 -11.99
CA GLU A 544 -33.98 6.66 -11.55
C GLU A 544 -34.04 6.99 -10.04
N PRO A 545 -34.82 7.99 -9.61
CA PRO A 545 -35.02 8.28 -8.19
C PRO A 545 -35.84 7.19 -7.47
N ASN A 546 -35.64 7.06 -6.17
CA ASN A 546 -36.33 6.09 -5.32
C ASN A 546 -37.81 6.48 -5.06
N GLU A 547 -38.57 5.62 -4.37
CA GLU A 547 -40.00 5.87 -4.04
C GLU A 547 -40.26 7.14 -3.19
N SER A 548 -39.21 7.77 -2.64
CA SER A 548 -39.26 9.04 -1.90
C SER A 548 -38.79 10.26 -2.71
N GLY A 549 -38.35 10.07 -3.96
CA GLY A 549 -37.83 11.12 -4.83
C GLY A 549 -36.32 11.39 -4.73
N GLU A 550 -35.56 10.52 -4.05
CA GLU A 550 -34.11 10.69 -3.90
C GLU A 550 -33.36 9.90 -4.99
N TYR A 551 -32.48 10.57 -5.75
CA TYR A 551 -31.60 9.96 -6.74
C TYR A 551 -30.50 9.08 -6.10
N PRO A 552 -29.94 8.09 -6.82
CA PRO A 552 -28.90 7.20 -6.28
C PRO A 552 -27.58 7.92 -5.96
N GLU A 553 -26.78 7.37 -5.04
CA GLU A 553 -25.45 7.88 -4.71
C GLU A 553 -24.56 7.89 -5.96
N GLY A 554 -24.10 9.08 -6.36
CA GLY A 554 -23.28 9.29 -7.56
C GLY A 554 -24.00 9.98 -8.71
N TYR A 555 -25.34 10.02 -8.71
CA TYR A 555 -26.15 10.67 -9.76
C TYR A 555 -25.66 12.08 -10.11
N GLY A 556 -25.47 12.34 -11.41
CA GLY A 556 -24.97 13.61 -11.92
C GLY A 556 -23.50 13.93 -11.57
N CYS A 557 -22.76 12.95 -11.03
CA CYS A 557 -21.33 13.02 -10.76
C CYS A 557 -20.57 11.89 -11.45
N VAL A 558 -19.25 12.04 -11.58
CA VAL A 558 -18.34 11.01 -12.09
C VAL A 558 -17.04 10.99 -11.31
N LYS A 559 -16.50 9.79 -11.09
CA LYS A 559 -15.31 9.57 -10.27
C LYS A 559 -14.11 9.14 -11.14
N PHE A 560 -13.00 9.86 -11.00
CA PHE A 560 -11.70 9.56 -11.61
C PHE A 560 -10.68 9.22 -10.53
N ASN A 561 -9.88 8.18 -10.79
CA ASN A 561 -8.69 7.90 -9.99
C ASN A 561 -7.51 8.60 -10.68
N VAL A 562 -6.80 9.46 -9.96
CA VAL A 562 -5.68 10.27 -10.44
C VAL A 562 -4.42 9.98 -9.63
N LEU A 563 -3.32 9.75 -10.33
CA LEU A 563 -2.00 9.50 -9.74
C LEU A 563 -1.31 10.84 -9.47
N VAL A 564 -0.08 10.79 -8.95
CA VAL A 564 0.73 11.99 -8.73
C VAL A 564 1.34 12.49 -10.05
N PRO A 565 1.06 13.74 -10.49
CA PRO A 565 1.80 14.43 -11.53
C PRO A 565 3.04 15.10 -10.92
N ASN A 566 3.66 16.05 -11.61
CA ASN A 566 4.60 17.02 -11.03
C ASN A 566 5.93 16.43 -10.51
N VAL A 567 6.25 15.21 -10.92
CA VAL A 567 7.46 14.48 -10.51
C VAL A 567 8.68 14.81 -11.37
N VAL A 568 8.44 15.23 -12.62
CA VAL A 568 9.43 15.78 -13.55
C VAL A 568 8.98 17.19 -13.97
N PRO A 569 9.80 18.24 -13.80
CA PRO A 569 9.52 19.56 -14.37
C PRO A 569 9.65 19.59 -15.89
N THR A 570 8.85 20.43 -16.55
CA THR A 570 8.99 20.75 -17.97
C THR A 570 10.29 21.53 -18.26
N GLU A 571 10.65 21.70 -19.54
CA GLU A 571 11.91 22.40 -19.93
C GLU A 571 12.04 23.83 -19.38
N ASP A 572 10.93 24.49 -19.03
CA ASP A 572 10.89 25.83 -18.43
C ASP A 572 10.93 25.83 -16.89
N GLY A 573 10.93 24.66 -16.27
CA GLY A 573 10.96 24.47 -14.81
C GLY A 573 9.60 24.58 -14.12
N THR A 574 8.48 24.59 -14.87
CA THR A 574 7.15 24.43 -14.27
C THR A 574 6.81 22.96 -14.02
N LEU A 575 5.81 22.70 -13.18
CA LEU A 575 5.33 21.35 -12.88
C LEU A 575 3.98 21.16 -13.61
N PRO A 576 3.82 20.16 -14.49
CA PRO A 576 2.64 20.07 -15.34
C PRO A 576 1.48 19.37 -14.60
N SER A 577 0.54 20.18 -14.14
CA SER A 577 -0.71 19.80 -13.47
C SER A 577 -1.66 18.95 -14.32
N TYR A 578 -2.55 18.18 -13.68
CA TYR A 578 -3.73 17.64 -14.34
C TYR A 578 -4.67 18.76 -14.79
N LYS A 579 -5.52 18.46 -15.78
CA LYS A 579 -6.64 19.33 -16.17
C LYS A 579 -7.90 18.50 -16.34
N VAL A 580 -9.00 18.90 -15.73
CA VAL A 580 -10.34 18.39 -16.06
C VAL A 580 -11.14 19.47 -16.78
N SER A 581 -11.94 19.08 -17.77
CA SER A 581 -12.90 19.98 -18.43
C SER A 581 -14.15 19.25 -18.90
N GLU A 582 -15.24 19.99 -19.05
CA GLU A 582 -16.37 19.59 -19.88
C GLU A 582 -16.19 20.07 -21.34
N ASP A 583 -17.05 19.61 -22.24
CA ASP A 583 -17.16 20.16 -23.59
C ASP A 583 -18.19 21.29 -23.63
N VAL A 584 -17.72 22.54 -23.78
CA VAL A 584 -18.58 23.72 -24.00
C VAL A 584 -18.67 24.15 -25.47
N ASP A 585 -17.75 23.68 -26.32
CA ASP A 585 -17.64 24.13 -27.71
C ASP A 585 -18.71 23.46 -28.61
N ASN A 586 -19.16 22.26 -28.23
CA ASN A 586 -20.20 21.50 -28.94
C ASN A 586 -21.60 21.56 -28.27
N LEU A 587 -21.81 22.44 -27.28
CA LEU A 587 -23.12 22.62 -26.65
C LEU A 587 -24.16 23.16 -27.63
N THR A 588 -25.41 22.74 -27.46
CA THR A 588 -26.55 23.33 -28.17
C THR A 588 -26.79 24.77 -27.67
N PRO A 589 -27.28 25.71 -28.51
CA PRO A 589 -27.38 27.13 -28.15
C PRO A 589 -28.27 27.47 -26.94
N THR A 590 -29.02 26.51 -26.42
CA THR A 590 -29.85 26.64 -25.20
C THR A 590 -29.06 26.41 -23.91
N TRP A 591 -27.85 25.84 -23.96
CA TRP A 591 -27.01 25.59 -22.78
C TRP A 591 -25.81 26.51 -22.75
N MET A 592 -25.49 27.04 -21.56
CA MET A 592 -24.38 27.95 -21.33
C MET A 592 -23.66 27.59 -20.03
N ASN A 593 -22.33 27.60 -20.03
CA ASN A 593 -21.56 27.47 -18.80
C ASN A 593 -21.54 28.78 -18.01
N THR A 594 -21.60 28.66 -16.69
CA THR A 594 -21.59 29.76 -15.73
C THR A 594 -20.32 29.74 -14.87
N SER A 595 -19.77 28.56 -14.59
CA SER A 595 -18.46 28.39 -13.92
C SER A 595 -17.28 28.36 -14.90
N ALA A 596 -16.07 28.23 -14.34
CA ALA A 596 -14.93 27.72 -15.08
C ALA A 596 -15.21 26.29 -15.58
N TYR A 597 -15.17 26.09 -16.89
CA TYR A 597 -15.42 24.81 -17.57
C TYR A 597 -14.15 23.98 -17.79
N ASN A 598 -12.98 24.53 -17.44
CA ASN A 598 -11.70 23.85 -17.43
C ASN A 598 -10.95 24.24 -16.15
N ILE A 599 -10.48 23.24 -15.41
CA ILE A 599 -9.85 23.39 -14.10
C ILE A 599 -8.55 22.58 -14.09
N THR A 600 -7.42 23.25 -13.89
CA THR A 600 -6.13 22.59 -13.64
C THR A 600 -5.93 22.36 -12.16
N PHE A 601 -5.33 21.23 -11.78
CA PHE A 601 -5.07 20.88 -10.39
C PHE A 601 -3.85 19.97 -10.25
N ASP A 602 -3.21 20.04 -9.08
CA ASP A 602 -2.11 19.16 -8.69
C ASP A 602 -2.64 17.99 -7.84
N VAL A 603 -1.89 16.90 -7.79
CA VAL A 603 -2.06 15.84 -6.79
C VAL A 603 -0.75 15.69 -6.04
N GLU A 604 -0.82 15.56 -4.71
CA GLU A 604 0.30 15.23 -3.84
C GLU A 604 0.00 13.88 -3.18
N SER A 605 0.92 12.91 -3.22
CA SER A 605 0.82 11.72 -2.38
C SER A 605 1.32 12.05 -0.98
N VAL A 606 0.52 11.69 0.02
CA VAL A 606 0.77 12.02 1.43
C VAL A 606 0.72 10.74 2.26
N LEU A 607 1.84 10.41 2.90
CA LEU A 607 1.88 9.44 3.99
C LEU A 607 1.41 10.14 5.28
N SER A 608 0.49 9.48 5.98
CA SER A 608 -0.02 9.90 7.28
C SER A 608 -0.13 8.69 8.22
N GLU A 609 -0.42 8.94 9.50
CA GLU A 609 -0.64 7.91 10.50
C GLU A 609 -2.06 8.02 11.06
N LEU A 610 -2.84 6.94 10.95
CA LEU A 610 -4.21 6.87 11.44
C LEU A 610 -4.38 5.65 12.35
N ASN A 611 -4.69 5.90 13.63
CA ASN A 611 -4.83 4.89 14.68
C ASN A 611 -3.58 4.00 14.89
N GLY A 612 -2.37 4.58 14.79
CA GLY A 612 -1.11 3.88 15.02
C GLY A 612 -0.57 3.12 13.81
N ALA A 613 -1.02 3.46 12.60
CA ALA A 613 -0.76 2.70 11.40
C ALA A 613 -0.69 3.58 10.13
N PRO A 614 0.12 3.21 9.12
CA PRO A 614 0.38 4.04 7.94
C PRO A 614 -0.83 4.10 7.00
N VAL A 615 -1.08 5.27 6.44
CA VAL A 615 -2.08 5.52 5.38
C VAL A 615 -1.44 6.40 4.32
N VAL A 616 -1.43 5.96 3.06
CA VAL A 616 -0.93 6.73 1.90
C VAL A 616 -2.11 7.16 1.04
N GLU A 617 -2.37 8.46 0.96
CA GLU A 617 -3.52 9.03 0.26
C GLU A 617 -3.08 10.07 -0.77
N GLY A 618 -3.76 10.11 -1.92
CA GLY A 618 -3.57 11.19 -2.88
C GLY A 618 -4.47 12.37 -2.55
N VAL A 619 -3.89 13.57 -2.46
CA VAL A 619 -4.59 14.80 -2.09
C VAL A 619 -4.57 15.78 -3.27
N VAL A 620 -5.75 16.23 -3.69
CA VAL A 620 -5.91 17.27 -4.72
C VAL A 620 -5.54 18.65 -4.14
N ARG A 621 -4.76 19.44 -4.89
CA ARG A 621 -4.21 20.74 -4.49
C ARG A 621 -4.23 21.74 -5.65
N ASN A 622 -4.00 23.02 -5.33
CA ASN A 622 -3.72 24.10 -6.30
C ASN A 622 -4.71 24.18 -7.46
N ARG A 623 -6.01 23.96 -7.20
CA ARG A 623 -7.06 24.04 -8.23
C ARG A 623 -7.17 25.47 -8.77
N SER A 624 -7.31 25.61 -10.09
CA SER A 624 -7.36 26.92 -10.75
C SER A 624 -8.68 27.70 -10.56
N ASP A 625 -9.71 27.05 -10.05
CA ASP A 625 -10.95 27.70 -9.57
C ASP A 625 -10.75 28.41 -8.21
N GLY A 626 -9.71 28.03 -7.46
CA GLY A 626 -9.40 28.55 -6.12
C GLY A 626 -9.99 27.74 -4.97
N GLU A 627 -10.70 26.65 -5.28
CA GLU A 627 -11.34 25.77 -4.28
C GLU A 627 -10.39 24.72 -3.72
N GLU A 628 -10.75 24.13 -2.57
CA GLU A 628 -9.99 23.07 -1.92
C GLU A 628 -10.63 21.68 -2.10
N GLY A 629 -9.86 20.62 -1.81
CA GLY A 629 -10.35 19.24 -1.84
C GLY A 629 -10.59 18.68 -3.24
N ASN A 630 -11.17 17.47 -3.26
CA ASN A 630 -11.24 16.58 -4.42
C ASN A 630 -12.58 16.60 -5.18
N LYS A 631 -13.51 17.51 -4.83
CA LYS A 631 -14.82 17.62 -5.47
C LYS A 631 -14.94 18.88 -6.32
N VAL A 632 -15.15 18.68 -7.62
CA VAL A 632 -15.31 19.74 -8.63
C VAL A 632 -16.77 19.83 -9.05
N TYR A 633 -17.26 21.05 -9.28
CA TYR A 633 -18.56 21.31 -9.86
C TYR A 633 -18.38 22.06 -11.18
N PHE A 634 -19.01 21.55 -12.24
CA PHE A 634 -19.17 22.26 -13.51
C PHE A 634 -20.60 22.74 -13.63
N ASN A 635 -20.80 24.05 -13.71
CA ASN A 635 -22.10 24.69 -13.55
C ASN A 635 -22.56 25.22 -14.90
N ASN A 636 -23.73 24.76 -15.37
CA ASN A 636 -24.38 25.29 -16.58
C ASN A 636 -25.82 25.69 -16.27
N VAL A 637 -26.22 26.81 -16.85
CA VAL A 637 -27.62 27.22 -16.97
C VAL A 637 -28.18 26.77 -18.32
N CYS A 638 -29.46 26.44 -18.34
CA CYS A 638 -30.24 26.17 -19.53
C CYS A 638 -31.25 27.30 -19.73
N LYS A 639 -31.29 27.86 -20.94
CA LYS A 639 -32.32 28.79 -21.36
C LYS A 639 -32.99 28.30 -22.63
N ILE A 640 -34.30 28.12 -22.57
CA ILE A 640 -35.12 27.91 -23.76
C ILE A 640 -35.48 29.28 -24.35
N THR A 641 -35.44 29.38 -25.68
CA THR A 641 -36.02 30.53 -26.40
C THR A 641 -37.40 30.12 -26.88
N VAL A 642 -38.42 30.91 -26.57
CA VAL A 642 -39.82 30.56 -26.82
C VAL A 642 -40.48 31.61 -27.70
N ASP A 643 -41.09 31.13 -28.78
CA ASP A 643 -41.93 31.91 -29.69
C ASP A 643 -43.30 32.14 -29.02
N PHE A 644 -43.61 33.39 -28.66
CA PHE A 644 -44.88 33.75 -28.05
C PHE A 644 -45.86 34.21 -29.12
N ASP A 645 -46.88 33.39 -29.34
CA ASP A 645 -47.86 33.57 -30.40
C ASP A 645 -48.75 34.80 -30.17
N THR A 646 -49.03 35.52 -31.25
CA THR A 646 -49.78 36.77 -31.16
C THR A 646 -51.21 36.56 -30.64
N LYS A 647 -51.78 37.62 -30.07
CA LYS A 647 -53.22 37.69 -29.80
C LYS A 647 -54.09 37.32 -31.03
N GLY A 648 -53.59 37.59 -32.24
CA GLY A 648 -54.21 37.20 -33.51
C GLY A 648 -54.04 35.72 -33.89
N TYR A 649 -53.11 34.99 -33.26
CA TYR A 649 -53.02 33.54 -33.34
C TYR A 649 -54.17 32.87 -32.58
N TRP A 650 -54.30 33.21 -31.30
CA TRP A 650 -55.27 32.63 -30.38
C TRP A 650 -56.74 32.91 -30.73
N HIS A 651 -57.02 34.00 -31.46
CA HIS A 651 -58.34 34.24 -32.03
C HIS A 651 -58.66 33.33 -33.24
N ASN A 652 -57.66 32.88 -34.00
CA ASN A 652 -57.88 32.24 -35.29
C ASN A 652 -58.03 30.70 -35.18
N LYS A 653 -58.32 30.06 -36.33
CA LYS A 653 -58.64 28.63 -36.37
C LYS A 653 -57.57 27.72 -35.76
N ASN A 654 -56.29 28.07 -35.87
CA ASN A 654 -55.20 27.23 -35.41
C ASN A 654 -55.08 27.26 -33.89
N GLY A 655 -54.89 28.44 -33.29
CA GLY A 655 -54.82 28.59 -31.83
C GLY A 655 -56.06 28.05 -31.12
N LEU A 656 -57.27 28.37 -31.62
CA LEU A 656 -58.52 27.81 -31.09
C LEU A 656 -58.66 26.28 -31.22
N ALA A 657 -57.80 25.60 -32.00
CA ALA A 657 -57.76 24.15 -32.11
C ALA A 657 -56.67 23.49 -31.24
N GLU A 658 -55.75 24.28 -30.67
CA GLU A 658 -54.82 23.86 -29.61
C GLU A 658 -55.49 23.93 -28.23
N LEU A 659 -56.34 24.95 -27.99
CA LEU A 659 -57.01 25.15 -26.70
C LEU A 659 -57.88 23.96 -26.26
N THR A 660 -57.66 23.51 -25.03
CA THR A 660 -58.34 22.38 -24.40
C THR A 660 -59.40 22.84 -23.39
N GLU A 661 -60.27 21.93 -22.96
CA GLU A 661 -61.20 22.19 -21.86
C GLU A 661 -60.48 22.52 -20.53
N ALA A 662 -59.24 22.04 -20.33
CA ALA A 662 -58.45 22.38 -19.16
C ALA A 662 -57.91 23.82 -19.19
N ASP A 663 -57.69 24.39 -20.39
CA ASP A 663 -57.31 25.79 -20.54
C ASP A 663 -58.49 26.72 -20.26
N ARG A 664 -59.68 26.36 -20.78
CA ARG A 664 -60.95 27.02 -20.41
C ARG A 664 -61.17 26.97 -18.90
N ASP A 665 -61.06 25.80 -18.28
CA ASP A 665 -61.35 25.63 -16.85
C ASP A 665 -60.29 26.30 -15.95
N TYR A 666 -59.05 26.47 -16.42
CA TYR A 666 -58.03 27.27 -15.75
C TYR A 666 -58.32 28.76 -15.86
N VAL A 667 -58.60 29.26 -17.07
CA VAL A 667 -58.90 30.67 -17.34
C VAL A 667 -60.17 31.12 -16.61
N ASN A 668 -61.25 30.34 -16.68
CA ASN A 668 -62.51 30.59 -15.97
C ASN A 668 -62.39 30.45 -14.42
N GLY A 669 -61.19 30.20 -13.90
CA GLY A 669 -60.87 30.22 -12.46
C GLY A 669 -60.08 31.47 -12.02
N LEU A 670 -59.87 32.45 -12.92
CA LEU A 670 -59.09 33.67 -12.69
C LEU A 670 -59.94 34.92 -12.99
N ASP A 671 -59.74 36.00 -12.24
CA ASP A 671 -60.18 37.35 -12.65
C ASP A 671 -59.53 37.71 -14.01
N PRO A 672 -60.25 38.34 -14.95
CA PRO A 672 -61.68 38.65 -14.94
C PRO A 672 -62.62 37.51 -15.33
N TYR A 673 -62.08 36.44 -15.92
CA TYR A 673 -62.84 35.44 -16.66
C TYR A 673 -63.68 34.50 -15.79
N ASP A 674 -63.65 34.62 -14.45
CA ASP A 674 -64.48 33.80 -13.55
C ASP A 674 -65.96 34.28 -13.44
N SER A 675 -66.24 35.53 -13.85
CA SER A 675 -67.51 36.21 -13.61
C SER A 675 -67.86 37.20 -14.74
N PRO A 676 -69.14 37.36 -15.14
CA PRO A 676 -69.52 38.29 -16.19
C PRO A 676 -69.18 39.75 -15.85
N THR A 677 -68.35 40.40 -16.66
CA THR A 677 -67.99 41.82 -16.49
C THR A 677 -68.81 42.74 -17.40
N VAL A 678 -68.86 44.03 -17.07
CA VAL A 678 -69.89 44.96 -17.60
C VAL A 678 -69.44 45.77 -18.83
N TYR A 679 -68.37 45.36 -19.52
CA TYR A 679 -67.78 46.16 -20.62
C TYR A 679 -67.36 45.41 -21.88
N PHE A 680 -67.17 44.09 -21.88
CA PHE A 680 -67.08 43.35 -23.15
C PHE A 680 -68.45 43.31 -23.83
N GLY A 681 -68.47 43.31 -25.16
CA GLY A 681 -69.70 43.41 -25.96
C GLY A 681 -69.89 42.32 -27.02
N ALA A 682 -68.86 41.55 -27.35
CA ALA A 682 -68.85 40.55 -28.42
C ALA A 682 -68.61 39.10 -27.94
N GLY A 683 -67.95 38.91 -26.80
CA GLY A 683 -67.81 37.63 -26.07
C GLY A 683 -67.91 37.89 -24.56
N ASP A 684 -68.34 36.91 -23.78
CA ASP A 684 -68.64 37.05 -22.36
C ASP A 684 -67.74 36.17 -21.46
N GLU A 685 -67.91 36.33 -20.16
CA GLU A 685 -67.12 35.68 -19.10
C GLU A 685 -68.09 35.01 -18.10
N PRO A 686 -67.88 33.77 -17.62
CA PRO A 686 -66.86 32.81 -18.04
C PRO A 686 -67.10 32.21 -19.42
N PHE A 687 -66.04 31.73 -20.07
CA PHE A 687 -66.11 31.16 -21.41
C PHE A 687 -66.85 29.81 -21.41
N ASP A 688 -68.16 29.84 -21.67
CA ASP A 688 -69.02 28.64 -21.78
C ASP A 688 -69.76 28.52 -23.12
N GLY A 689 -69.86 29.62 -23.88
CA GLY A 689 -70.52 29.72 -25.18
C GLY A 689 -71.89 30.40 -25.16
N GLU A 690 -72.38 30.93 -24.03
CA GLU A 690 -73.60 31.74 -23.93
C GLU A 690 -73.33 33.14 -23.33
N TYR A 691 -73.87 34.19 -23.98
CA TYR A 691 -73.90 35.54 -23.42
C TYR A 691 -74.74 35.61 -22.13
N MET A 692 -74.52 36.66 -21.31
CA MET A 692 -75.23 37.04 -20.07
C MET A 692 -76.75 36.86 -20.04
N ASP A 693 -77.44 36.87 -21.20
CA ASP A 693 -78.89 36.67 -21.33
C ASP A 693 -79.32 35.21 -21.64
N GLY A 694 -78.37 34.27 -21.68
CA GLY A 694 -78.55 32.86 -22.03
C GLY A 694 -78.74 32.65 -23.54
N THR A 695 -78.12 33.48 -24.38
CA THR A 695 -78.12 33.30 -25.84
C THR A 695 -76.76 32.86 -26.35
N ALA A 696 -76.77 31.79 -27.15
CA ALA A 696 -75.55 31.19 -27.70
C ALA A 696 -74.74 32.18 -28.53
N VAL A 697 -73.45 32.28 -28.20
CA VAL A 697 -72.47 33.18 -28.83
C VAL A 697 -72.37 32.93 -30.33
N ALA A 698 -72.16 34.01 -31.10
CA ALA A 698 -72.05 33.92 -32.54
C ALA A 698 -70.88 33.00 -32.98
N ALA A 699 -71.02 32.33 -34.13
CA ALA A 699 -69.92 31.56 -34.71
C ALA A 699 -68.70 32.46 -34.95
N ALA A 700 -67.49 32.00 -34.64
CA ALA A 700 -66.27 32.73 -34.97
C ALA A 700 -65.94 32.62 -36.46
N PHE A 701 -65.31 33.67 -37.01
CA PHE A 701 -64.98 33.77 -38.43
C PHE A 701 -63.52 34.17 -38.68
N SER A 702 -62.93 33.62 -39.74
CA SER A 702 -61.70 34.12 -40.38
C SER A 702 -61.90 34.18 -41.89
N ASP A 703 -61.48 35.27 -42.53
CA ASP A 703 -61.65 35.55 -43.97
C ASP A 703 -63.08 35.33 -44.51
N GLY A 704 -64.10 35.58 -43.68
CA GLY A 704 -65.51 35.36 -44.01
C GLY A 704 -65.95 33.89 -44.03
N SER A 705 -65.10 32.97 -43.58
CA SER A 705 -65.42 31.56 -43.35
C SER A 705 -65.61 31.28 -41.86
N VAL A 706 -66.54 30.38 -41.51
CA VAL A 706 -66.75 29.94 -40.12
C VAL A 706 -65.56 29.08 -39.70
N ILE A 707 -64.90 29.45 -38.60
CA ILE A 707 -63.78 28.68 -38.02
C ILE A 707 -64.25 27.79 -36.88
N TRP A 708 -65.18 28.27 -36.04
CA TRP A 708 -65.79 27.54 -34.92
C TRP A 708 -67.31 27.80 -34.84
N GLY A 709 -68.05 26.90 -34.19
CA GLY A 709 -69.51 26.91 -34.18
C GLY A 709 -70.13 28.03 -33.33
N ALA A 710 -71.37 28.42 -33.61
CA ALA A 710 -72.14 29.22 -32.67
C ALA A 710 -72.47 28.38 -31.43
N GLY A 711 -72.41 28.96 -30.23
CA GLY A 711 -72.59 28.24 -28.97
C GLY A 711 -71.43 27.29 -28.62
N THR A 712 -70.18 27.70 -28.90
CA THR A 712 -68.97 27.00 -28.42
C THR A 712 -68.02 28.00 -27.77
N TRP A 713 -67.45 27.67 -26.62
CA TRP A 713 -66.53 28.55 -25.87
C TRP A 713 -65.31 28.99 -26.70
N GLN A 714 -64.84 28.19 -27.67
CA GLN A 714 -63.79 28.63 -28.61
C GLN A 714 -64.22 29.83 -29.47
N SER A 715 -65.50 29.92 -29.86
CA SER A 715 -65.99 31.09 -30.61
C SER A 715 -66.05 32.32 -29.72
N GLU A 716 -66.37 32.14 -28.44
CA GLU A 716 -66.41 33.21 -27.45
C GLU A 716 -65.04 33.77 -27.15
N VAL A 717 -64.04 32.92 -26.89
CA VAL A 717 -62.62 33.30 -26.81
C VAL A 717 -62.18 34.07 -28.07
N SER A 718 -62.64 33.66 -29.26
CA SER A 718 -62.36 34.38 -30.52
C SER A 718 -62.92 35.81 -30.54
N HIS A 719 -64.17 36.02 -30.10
CA HIS A 719 -64.81 37.34 -30.05
C HIS A 719 -64.26 38.20 -28.93
N PHE A 720 -64.00 37.64 -27.74
CA PHE A 720 -63.32 38.31 -26.63
C PHE A 720 -61.94 38.84 -27.07
N LEU A 721 -61.18 38.02 -27.79
CA LEU A 721 -59.90 38.43 -28.38
C LEU A 721 -60.04 39.37 -29.59
N THR A 722 -61.24 39.67 -30.10
CA THR A 722 -61.44 40.56 -31.27
C THR A 722 -62.42 41.72 -31.05
N ASP A 723 -62.83 41.98 -29.82
CA ASP A 723 -63.70 43.12 -29.51
C ASP A 723 -63.00 44.49 -29.67
N ASN A 724 -63.80 45.55 -29.72
CA ASN A 724 -63.44 46.83 -30.32
C ASN A 724 -62.79 47.79 -29.33
N ASN A 725 -61.48 47.61 -29.16
CA ASN A 725 -60.64 48.42 -28.28
C ASN A 725 -60.69 49.93 -28.59
N GLY A 726 -61.58 50.63 -27.90
CA GLY A 726 -61.44 52.05 -27.61
C GLY A 726 -60.22 52.29 -26.71
N ASN A 727 -59.83 53.56 -26.53
CA ASN A 727 -58.63 53.91 -25.76
C ASN A 727 -58.81 55.28 -25.06
N ALA A 728 -59.96 55.44 -24.43
CA ALA A 728 -60.53 56.70 -23.92
C ALA A 728 -61.10 56.60 -22.49
N ASP A 729 -61.44 55.41 -21.97
CA ASP A 729 -61.83 55.23 -20.56
C ASP A 729 -61.21 54.01 -19.83
N LEU A 730 -61.42 53.95 -18.50
CA LEU A 730 -60.83 52.93 -17.61
C LEU A 730 -61.24 51.50 -17.98
N ASN A 731 -62.48 51.29 -18.44
CA ASN A 731 -62.98 49.96 -18.75
C ASN A 731 -62.36 49.44 -20.06
N GLU A 732 -62.26 50.30 -21.08
CA GLU A 732 -61.56 49.98 -22.33
C GLU A 732 -60.08 49.61 -22.06
N HIS A 733 -59.41 50.28 -21.12
CA HIS A 733 -58.05 49.90 -20.69
C HIS A 733 -58.00 48.54 -19.97
N LYS A 734 -59.00 48.19 -19.15
CA LYS A 734 -59.11 46.88 -18.47
C LYS A 734 -59.38 45.74 -19.47
N GLU A 735 -60.29 45.96 -20.41
CA GLU A 735 -60.58 45.07 -21.54
C GLU A 735 -59.30 44.73 -22.31
N GLN A 736 -58.53 45.75 -22.72
CA GLN A 736 -57.26 45.52 -23.42
C GLN A 736 -56.24 44.74 -22.58
N LEU A 737 -56.15 44.99 -21.27
CA LEU A 737 -55.26 44.25 -20.37
C LEU A 737 -55.68 42.78 -20.28
N ALA A 738 -56.96 42.49 -20.06
CA ALA A 738 -57.50 41.13 -20.01
C ALA A 738 -57.32 40.36 -21.32
N GLN A 739 -57.50 41.03 -22.46
CA GLN A 739 -57.24 40.48 -23.78
C GLN A 739 -55.77 40.09 -24.01
N GLN A 740 -54.81 40.85 -23.47
CA GLN A 740 -53.38 40.54 -23.57
C GLN A 740 -52.96 39.48 -22.54
N LEU A 741 -53.52 39.52 -21.34
CA LEU A 741 -53.34 38.50 -20.31
C LEU A 741 -53.85 37.13 -20.80
N LEU A 742 -54.98 37.08 -21.51
CA LEU A 742 -55.52 35.83 -22.04
C LEU A 742 -54.60 35.19 -23.08
N ALA A 743 -54.06 35.99 -24.01
CA ALA A 743 -53.07 35.52 -24.98
C ALA A 743 -51.75 35.08 -24.30
N PHE A 744 -51.32 35.79 -23.25
CA PHE A 744 -50.15 35.42 -22.45
C PHE A 744 -50.38 34.10 -21.68
N ILE A 745 -51.56 33.89 -21.10
CA ILE A 745 -51.94 32.63 -20.45
C ILE A 745 -51.93 31.47 -21.45
N PHE A 746 -52.45 31.65 -22.67
CA PHE A 746 -52.37 30.59 -23.68
C PHE A 746 -50.94 30.34 -24.18
N ASN A 747 -50.14 31.39 -24.41
CA ASN A 747 -48.71 31.27 -24.74
C ASN A 747 -47.95 30.47 -23.68
N THR A 748 -48.04 30.89 -22.42
CA THR A 748 -47.38 30.22 -21.28
C THR A 748 -47.89 28.80 -21.03
N ARG A 749 -49.06 28.41 -21.55
CA ARG A 749 -49.63 27.05 -21.41
C ARG A 749 -49.42 26.13 -22.62
N HIS A 750 -48.99 26.66 -23.76
CA HIS A 750 -48.87 25.90 -25.03
C HIS A 750 -47.52 26.11 -25.75
N ARG A 751 -46.57 26.85 -25.18
CA ARG A 751 -45.25 27.12 -25.76
C ARG A 751 -44.15 26.84 -24.72
N PRO A 752 -42.97 26.32 -25.10
CA PRO A 752 -42.54 25.97 -26.47
C PRO A 752 -43.14 24.67 -27.01
N VAL A 753 -43.83 23.90 -26.17
CA VAL A 753 -44.45 22.61 -26.49
C VAL A 753 -45.83 22.51 -25.83
N ASP A 754 -46.63 21.52 -26.24
CA ASP A 754 -48.02 21.27 -25.83
C ASP A 754 -48.28 21.18 -24.30
N SER A 755 -47.25 21.08 -23.46
CA SER A 755 -47.35 21.10 -21.99
C SER A 755 -47.21 22.50 -21.36
N GLY A 756 -46.74 23.49 -22.13
CA GLY A 756 -46.46 24.84 -21.65
C GLY A 756 -45.23 24.98 -20.75
N LEU A 757 -45.14 26.17 -20.15
CA LEU A 757 -44.22 26.56 -19.09
C LEU A 757 -44.84 26.29 -17.71
N SER A 758 -44.01 26.17 -16.68
CA SER A 758 -44.50 26.14 -15.29
C SER A 758 -44.93 27.54 -14.82
N PRO A 759 -45.78 27.66 -13.78
CA PRO A 759 -46.07 28.95 -13.14
C PRO A 759 -44.82 29.61 -12.53
N ALA A 760 -43.85 28.82 -12.06
CA ALA A 760 -42.61 29.32 -11.44
C ALA A 760 -41.57 29.82 -12.46
N THR A 761 -41.72 29.47 -13.74
CA THR A 761 -40.82 29.83 -14.83
C THR A 761 -40.69 31.35 -14.95
N LYS A 762 -39.46 31.89 -14.96
CA LYS A 762 -39.21 33.34 -14.95
C LYS A 762 -39.04 33.90 -16.37
N LEU A 763 -39.65 35.05 -16.61
CA LEU A 763 -39.58 35.79 -17.87
C LEU A 763 -39.06 37.21 -17.63
N TRP A 764 -38.46 37.82 -18.65
CA TRP A 764 -38.00 39.21 -18.57
C TRP A 764 -39.19 40.19 -18.69
N PHE A 765 -39.62 40.76 -17.57
CA PHE A 765 -40.82 41.58 -17.47
C PHE A 765 -40.53 42.92 -16.77
N GLY A 766 -40.94 44.03 -17.37
CA GLY A 766 -40.74 45.39 -16.79
C GLY A 766 -39.29 45.88 -16.68
N GLY A 767 -38.30 45.02 -16.94
CA GLY A 767 -36.88 45.27 -16.70
C GLY A 767 -36.26 44.42 -15.58
N GLU A 768 -37.01 43.45 -15.04
CA GLU A 768 -36.57 42.48 -14.02
C GLU A 768 -37.01 41.06 -14.43
N TRP A 769 -36.56 40.02 -13.71
CA TRP A 769 -36.99 38.64 -13.92
C TRP A 769 -38.15 38.29 -12.99
N VAL A 770 -39.31 37.93 -13.55
CA VAL A 770 -40.58 37.75 -12.83
C VAL A 770 -41.21 36.43 -13.25
N SER A 771 -41.80 35.65 -12.34
CA SER A 771 -42.39 34.34 -12.68
C SER A 771 -43.68 34.49 -13.51
N VAL A 772 -44.08 33.46 -14.24
CA VAL A 772 -45.36 33.40 -14.96
C VAL A 772 -46.53 33.66 -13.99
N GLU A 773 -46.49 33.09 -12.80
CA GLU A 773 -47.47 33.29 -11.72
C GLU A 773 -47.47 34.76 -11.25
N ASP A 774 -46.32 35.34 -10.91
CA ASP A 774 -46.19 36.74 -10.50
C ASP A 774 -46.64 37.73 -11.59
N ILE A 775 -46.42 37.41 -12.89
CA ILE A 775 -46.88 38.23 -14.03
C ILE A 775 -48.40 38.19 -14.15
N ILE A 776 -49.02 37.00 -14.02
CA ILE A 776 -50.48 36.83 -14.02
C ILE A 776 -51.09 37.57 -12.83
N ASP A 777 -50.59 37.36 -11.61
CA ASP A 777 -51.06 38.03 -10.40
C ASP A 777 -50.88 39.55 -10.46
N SER A 778 -49.79 40.04 -11.06
CA SER A 778 -49.57 41.48 -11.30
C SER A 778 -50.58 42.06 -12.29
N ALA A 779 -50.91 41.33 -13.34
CA ALA A 779 -51.90 41.73 -14.33
C ALA A 779 -53.33 41.72 -13.77
N ILE A 780 -53.69 40.68 -13.01
CA ILE A 780 -54.96 40.60 -12.27
C ILE A 780 -55.05 41.76 -11.27
N SER A 781 -54.00 42.01 -10.47
CA SER A 781 -53.97 43.10 -9.49
C SER A 781 -54.14 44.49 -10.12
N ALA A 782 -53.51 44.73 -11.29
CA ALA A 782 -53.71 45.97 -12.03
C ALA A 782 -55.11 46.06 -12.64
N TRP A 783 -55.61 44.96 -13.22
CA TRP A 783 -56.97 44.87 -13.77
C TRP A 783 -58.04 45.11 -12.69
N GLN A 784 -57.90 44.57 -11.48
CA GLN A 784 -58.81 44.83 -10.37
C GLN A 784 -58.79 46.32 -9.96
N GLY A 785 -57.64 46.97 -10.08
CA GLY A 785 -57.38 48.36 -9.71
C GLY A 785 -58.12 49.43 -10.53
N SER A 786 -57.67 50.67 -10.39
CA SER A 786 -58.26 51.83 -11.10
C SER A 786 -57.22 52.86 -11.57
N ASP A 787 -55.93 52.52 -11.55
CA ASP A 787 -54.89 53.37 -12.11
C ASP A 787 -54.64 52.98 -13.57
N ILE A 788 -55.11 53.83 -14.48
CA ILE A 788 -54.95 53.65 -15.92
C ILE A 788 -53.47 53.54 -16.30
N TYR A 789 -52.55 54.22 -15.60
CA TYR A 789 -51.13 54.14 -15.93
C TYR A 789 -50.53 52.77 -15.59
N THR A 790 -50.96 52.12 -14.50
CA THR A 790 -50.53 50.77 -14.15
C THR A 790 -51.12 49.74 -15.12
N ILE A 791 -52.40 49.87 -15.43
CA ILE A 791 -53.12 48.99 -16.38
C ILE A 791 -52.48 49.08 -17.77
N ASP A 792 -52.27 50.29 -18.29
CA ASP A 792 -51.68 50.54 -19.61
C ASP A 792 -50.21 50.07 -19.66
N HIS A 793 -49.44 50.26 -18.59
CA HIS A 793 -48.05 49.80 -18.50
C HIS A 793 -47.94 48.27 -18.57
N ILE A 794 -48.68 47.54 -17.73
CA ILE A 794 -48.66 46.06 -17.72
C ILE A 794 -49.19 45.52 -19.05
N LYS A 795 -50.27 46.10 -19.59
CA LYS A 795 -50.78 45.76 -20.93
C LYS A 795 -49.70 45.90 -22.00
N THR A 796 -48.94 47.01 -22.01
CA THR A 796 -47.86 47.22 -22.98
C THR A 796 -46.68 46.28 -22.78
N LEU A 797 -46.40 45.81 -21.56
CA LEU A 797 -45.40 44.77 -21.33
C LEU A 797 -45.87 43.41 -21.88
N LEU A 798 -47.12 43.01 -21.59
CA LEU A 798 -47.71 41.77 -22.11
C LEU A 798 -47.84 41.77 -23.63
N ASP A 799 -48.28 42.89 -24.23
CA ASP A 799 -48.29 43.09 -25.69
C ASP A 799 -46.88 43.02 -26.28
N GLY A 800 -45.87 43.52 -25.57
CA GLY A 800 -44.46 43.39 -25.94
C GLY A 800 -43.95 41.94 -25.95
N MET A 801 -44.51 41.06 -25.12
CA MET A 801 -44.16 39.64 -25.07
C MET A 801 -44.97 38.81 -26.07
N ASN A 802 -46.28 39.04 -26.16
CA ASN A 802 -47.18 38.35 -27.09
C ASN A 802 -46.87 38.69 -28.57
N ASN A 803 -46.00 39.65 -28.87
CA ASN A 803 -45.52 39.92 -30.22
C ASN A 803 -43.99 39.74 -30.34
N ASN A 804 -43.41 38.81 -29.56
CA ASN A 804 -42.00 38.47 -29.59
C ASN A 804 -41.79 36.98 -29.90
N ASP A 805 -41.12 36.69 -31.01
CA ASP A 805 -40.76 35.35 -31.47
C ASP A 805 -39.52 34.75 -30.75
N ALA A 806 -38.92 35.50 -29.82
CA ALA A 806 -37.78 35.07 -29.02
C ALA A 806 -37.83 35.60 -27.58
N VAL A 807 -38.64 34.98 -26.71
CA VAL A 807 -38.57 35.16 -25.26
C VAL A 807 -37.49 34.24 -24.67
N GLU A 808 -36.44 34.78 -24.06
CA GLU A 808 -35.48 33.99 -23.26
C GLU A 808 -36.09 33.57 -21.92
N ILE A 809 -35.94 32.29 -21.56
CA ILE A 809 -36.53 31.71 -20.36
C ILE A 809 -35.51 30.78 -19.67
N PRO A 810 -35.01 31.10 -18.46
CA PRO A 810 -34.40 30.09 -17.58
C PRO A 810 -35.46 29.07 -17.15
N VAL A 811 -35.17 27.78 -17.35
CA VAL A 811 -36.00 26.68 -16.85
C VAL A 811 -35.57 26.27 -15.44
N SER A 812 -36.44 25.55 -14.73
CA SER A 812 -36.28 25.23 -13.30
C SER A 812 -35.73 23.82 -13.02
N SER A 813 -35.78 22.93 -14.01
CA SER A 813 -35.19 21.60 -13.98
C SER A 813 -34.40 21.33 -15.27
N PRO A 814 -33.27 20.58 -15.22
CA PRO A 814 -32.58 20.08 -16.40
C PRO A 814 -33.47 19.18 -17.29
N GLU A 815 -34.54 18.61 -16.75
CA GLU A 815 -35.51 17.80 -17.50
C GLU A 815 -36.38 18.64 -18.46
N GLU A 816 -36.51 19.94 -18.21
CA GLU A 816 -37.25 20.89 -19.08
C GLU A 816 -36.43 21.33 -20.31
N CYS A 817 -35.18 20.86 -20.45
CA CYS A 817 -34.24 21.29 -21.48
C CYS A 817 -34.22 20.42 -22.74
N PRO A 818 -33.96 21.03 -23.91
CA PRO A 818 -33.41 20.31 -25.06
C PRO A 818 -32.07 19.65 -24.71
N ALA A 819 -31.71 18.58 -25.42
CA ALA A 819 -30.43 17.88 -25.22
C ALA A 819 -29.23 18.84 -25.28
N ALA A 820 -28.31 18.69 -24.32
CA ALA A 820 -27.13 19.55 -24.19
C ALA A 820 -26.18 19.46 -25.39
N TYR A 821 -26.13 18.30 -26.05
CA TYR A 821 -25.31 18.04 -27.22
C TYR A 821 -26.21 17.63 -28.39
N PRO A 822 -25.85 17.98 -29.65
CA PRO A 822 -26.52 17.41 -30.81
C PRO A 822 -26.32 15.89 -30.86
N PRO A 823 -27.28 15.11 -31.40
CA PRO A 823 -27.07 13.68 -31.62
C PRO A 823 -25.92 13.44 -32.60
N GLU A 824 -25.09 12.42 -32.34
CA GLU A 824 -23.99 12.04 -33.24
C GLU A 824 -24.51 11.73 -34.66
N GLU A 825 -23.84 12.26 -35.70
CA GLU A 825 -24.14 11.90 -37.09
C GLU A 825 -23.65 10.46 -37.37
N SER A 826 -24.61 9.54 -37.58
CA SER A 826 -24.42 8.08 -37.77
C SER A 826 -24.02 7.65 -39.18
#